data_AF-A0A0W0R6J7-F1
#
_entry.id   AF-A0A0W0R6J7-F1
#
_cell.length_a   1.000
_cell.length_b   1.000
_cell.length_c   1.000
_cell.angle_alpha   90.00
_cell.angle_beta   90.00
_cell.angle_gamma   90.00
#
_symmetry.space_group_name_H-M   'P 1'
#
loop_
_entity.id
_entity.type
_entity.pdbx_description
1 polymer ?
#
loop_
_entity_poly.entity_id
_entity_poly.type
_entity_poly.pdbx_seq_one_letter_code
_entity_poly.pdbx_strand_id
1 'polypeptide(L)'
;MPLFQRYHKEDLLVGGDGKRNIEKLTSVSLSERLDYAWKVLNSAEKKYTPLHKEGAQQFLCQAFGLPESNSRVLIHLQRLMELKTDTFIPKFADLRTADVRPPRETPRAVEAPVSSPPRAVPPLTPPMGQIALLREETTRDARVNRFLRDVNKDIQQLNRLIDDFNRSTIKNEKIGHLLKIHEYRKQILNTYSEREINYSVDFQQKIQTDLFTEIKKQAGLLGVASIDKKTPELAAASTAPKTLPEIIENMAQGKAEQLISMLAAGERLNIRKLQSLYQPHEEGYREYKTFLENNSITYLGGGNSKNFKITPNDGSTPYVLKVEYRMGVPKSAEVYLREHALRNILTEDKADRLVTFRDSATHQVATRRLVVTEFCTGGDLESHGSKISDHQARLQSALNIYTQMGTILNGIKNDGFGFPDMKNTNWLIDERGVRLADSKSFMYANPRGQIDTKSEANRYFGFISTGYMNPPEFSRAATHPIDIDKMHSFMMGKNLYQYVTGCPWSELHGKSSAADYNFNHPVFKDDVGQRLKATITRMIQPEPSARISVDRALQELELAKAMPQIVECRSLLKQLQATKLGNNDEKIDDYIAKKERELANLTNARDIPAIKQELNTTLAHLHQNQATIGILKDITANLKGSWGGAAKIERIEKALGAIPLEQRMHLDIPDTPEKLNLHKALASHRYFWRAEPKIEDGKVHEATAANSFVRFKEAMHKNKVEAVRAPVDEVTAPHPEVK
;
A
#
# COMPACT_ATOMS: atom_id res chain seq x y z
N MET A 1 4.36 -47.25 32.65
CA MET A 1 5.52 -47.64 33.50
C MET A 1 6.59 -46.57 33.37
N PRO A 2 7.19 -46.06 34.46
CA PRO A 2 8.24 -45.04 34.38
C PRO A 2 9.47 -45.59 33.64
N LEU A 3 10.03 -44.81 32.70
CA LEU A 3 11.18 -45.18 31.84
C LEU A 3 12.41 -45.68 32.62
N PHE A 4 12.54 -45.30 33.89
CA PHE A 4 13.64 -45.71 34.77
C PHE A 4 13.62 -47.17 35.24
N GLN A 5 12.56 -47.93 34.99
CA GLN A 5 12.55 -49.38 35.27
C GLN A 5 13.32 -50.22 34.22
N ARG A 6 13.76 -49.62 33.11
CA ARG A 6 14.44 -50.33 32.01
C ARG A 6 15.98 -50.32 32.05
N TYR A 7 16.59 -49.58 32.97
CA TYR A 7 18.06 -49.50 33.08
C TYR A 7 18.54 -50.39 34.23
N HIS A 8 19.59 -51.19 33.99
CA HIS A 8 20.14 -52.06 35.02
C HIS A 8 20.78 -51.21 36.12
N LYS A 9 20.76 -51.73 37.35
CA LYS A 9 21.23 -51.07 38.58
C LYS A 9 22.70 -50.60 38.52
N GLU A 10 23.46 -51.13 37.55
CA GLU A 10 24.88 -50.89 37.32
C GLU A 10 25.15 -49.82 36.24
N ASP A 11 24.16 -49.50 35.39
CA ASP A 11 24.30 -48.52 34.30
C ASP A 11 24.23 -47.06 34.77
N LEU A 12 23.99 -46.83 36.06
CA LEU A 12 23.64 -45.53 36.61
C LEU A 12 24.63 -45.01 37.64
N LEU A 13 25.80 -45.64 37.80
CA LEU A 13 26.83 -45.22 38.76
C LEU A 13 28.21 -45.09 38.11
N VAL A 14 29.09 -44.39 38.83
CA VAL A 14 30.45 -43.95 38.47
C VAL A 14 31.27 -45.12 37.90
N GLY A 15 31.82 -44.95 36.70
CA GLY A 15 32.83 -45.87 36.18
C GLY A 15 34.05 -45.85 37.10
N GLY A 16 34.80 -46.95 37.19
CA GLY A 16 36.01 -47.07 38.04
C GLY A 16 37.13 -46.05 37.77
N ASP A 17 36.93 -45.13 36.81
CA ASP A 17 37.80 -44.02 36.44
C ASP A 17 37.44 -42.67 37.11
N GLY A 18 36.36 -42.62 37.92
CA GLY A 18 35.96 -41.41 38.65
C GLY A 18 35.22 -40.34 37.82
N LYS A 19 34.75 -40.63 36.60
CA LYS A 19 33.95 -39.68 35.78
C LYS A 19 32.44 -40.00 35.79
N ARG A 20 31.62 -38.93 35.84
CA ARG A 20 30.20 -38.90 36.28
C ARG A 20 29.18 -39.27 35.16
N ASN A 21 28.14 -40.04 35.48
CA ASN A 21 27.22 -40.68 34.50
C ASN A 21 25.82 -40.04 34.31
N ILE A 22 25.34 -39.14 35.19
CA ILE A 22 24.02 -38.47 34.98
C ILE A 22 24.03 -37.58 33.72
N GLU A 23 25.18 -37.00 33.36
CA GLU A 23 25.33 -36.17 32.17
C GLU A 23 25.24 -36.98 30.86
N LYS A 24 25.58 -38.28 30.89
CA LYS A 24 25.57 -39.17 29.72
C LYS A 24 24.19 -39.72 29.38
N LEU A 25 23.17 -39.51 30.22
CA LEU A 25 21.78 -39.85 29.95
C LEU A 25 21.14 -38.86 28.95
N THR A 26 21.74 -38.70 27.76
CA THR A 26 21.26 -37.77 26.73
C THR A 26 19.92 -38.19 26.10
N SER A 27 19.55 -39.47 26.24
CA SER A 27 18.26 -40.01 25.79
C SER A 27 17.08 -39.67 26.71
N VAL A 28 17.32 -39.00 27.84
CA VAL A 28 16.33 -38.69 28.86
C VAL A 28 16.22 -37.17 29.02
N SER A 29 15.00 -36.65 29.22
CA SER A 29 14.81 -35.19 29.28
C SER A 29 15.57 -34.58 30.47
N LEU A 30 15.92 -33.29 30.39
CA LEU A 30 16.56 -32.58 31.50
C LEU A 30 15.70 -32.63 32.78
N SER A 31 14.37 -32.54 32.64
CA SER A 31 13.42 -32.63 33.76
C SER A 31 13.55 -33.97 34.50
N GLU A 32 13.55 -35.07 33.77
CA GLU A 32 13.66 -36.42 34.33
C GLU A 32 15.02 -36.65 35.00
N ARG A 33 16.09 -36.08 34.45
CA ARG A 33 17.43 -36.12 35.07
C ARG A 33 17.50 -35.31 36.37
N LEU A 34 16.85 -34.14 36.41
CA LEU A 34 16.73 -33.32 37.62
C LEU A 34 15.94 -34.05 38.71
N ASP A 35 14.83 -34.70 38.35
CA ASP A 35 14.03 -35.50 39.30
C ASP A 35 14.79 -36.70 39.86
N TYR A 36 15.52 -37.40 39.00
CA TYR A 36 16.34 -38.51 39.43
C TYR A 36 17.46 -38.05 40.37
N ALA A 37 18.18 -36.99 40.02
CA ALA A 37 19.22 -36.42 40.89
C ALA A 37 18.65 -36.00 42.25
N TRP A 38 17.49 -35.34 42.26
CA TRP A 38 16.80 -34.97 43.50
C TRP A 38 16.45 -36.18 44.37
N LYS A 39 15.90 -37.24 43.74
CA LYS A 39 15.58 -38.49 44.42
C LYS A 39 16.83 -39.14 45.03
N VAL A 40 17.94 -39.20 44.29
CA VAL A 40 19.20 -39.77 44.77
C VAL A 40 19.73 -38.99 45.97
N LEU A 41 19.74 -37.65 45.89
CA LEU A 41 20.23 -36.77 46.95
C LEU A 41 19.47 -36.99 48.27
N ASN A 42 18.15 -37.08 48.21
CA ASN A 42 17.27 -37.15 49.39
C ASN A 42 16.89 -38.57 49.83
N SER A 43 17.26 -39.61 49.07
CA SER A 43 16.84 -40.97 49.39
C SER A 43 17.50 -41.49 50.67
N ALA A 44 16.71 -42.16 51.51
CA ALA A 44 17.17 -42.94 52.66
C ALA A 44 17.54 -44.39 52.29
N GLU A 45 17.37 -44.79 51.02
CA GLU A 45 17.66 -46.15 50.58
C GLU A 45 19.18 -46.42 50.62
N LYS A 46 19.58 -47.52 51.28
CA LYS A 46 21.00 -47.94 51.42
C LYS A 46 21.75 -48.12 50.09
N LYS A 47 21.03 -48.22 48.96
CA LYS A 47 21.61 -48.32 47.61
C LYS A 47 22.26 -47.03 47.12
N TYR A 48 21.94 -45.88 47.72
CA TYR A 48 22.55 -44.59 47.38
C TYR A 48 23.68 -44.26 48.38
N THR A 49 24.92 -44.48 47.94
CA THR A 49 26.13 -44.19 48.73
C THR A 49 26.35 -42.68 48.86
N PRO A 50 27.22 -42.22 49.78
CA PRO A 50 27.61 -40.81 49.87
C PRO A 50 28.08 -40.23 48.53
N LEU A 51 28.83 -41.01 47.74
CA LEU A 51 29.32 -40.59 46.42
C LEU A 51 28.17 -40.34 45.42
N HIS A 52 27.08 -41.12 45.50
CA HIS A 52 25.90 -40.90 44.65
C HIS A 52 25.18 -39.60 45.00
N LYS A 53 25.10 -39.30 46.30
CA LYS A 53 24.49 -38.05 46.79
C LYS A 53 25.33 -36.84 46.39
N GLU A 54 26.65 -36.93 46.49
CA GLU A 54 27.56 -35.88 46.05
C GLU A 54 27.44 -35.62 44.54
N GLY A 55 27.42 -36.68 43.72
CA GLY A 55 27.25 -36.54 42.27
C GLY A 55 25.89 -35.95 41.87
N ALA A 56 24.82 -36.32 42.58
CA ALA A 56 23.50 -35.73 42.39
C ALA A 56 23.47 -34.25 42.79
N GLN A 57 24.11 -33.89 43.91
CA GLN A 57 24.25 -32.51 44.36
C GLN A 57 25.01 -31.67 43.34
N GLN A 58 26.14 -32.15 42.83
CA GLN A 58 26.95 -31.44 41.84
C GLN A 58 26.17 -31.24 40.53
N PHE A 59 25.47 -32.26 40.04
CA PHE A 59 24.61 -32.13 38.86
C PHE A 59 23.52 -31.06 39.04
N LEU A 60 22.85 -31.05 40.20
CA LEU A 60 21.86 -30.02 40.53
C LEU A 60 22.52 -28.63 40.57
N CYS A 61 23.66 -28.48 41.23
CA CYS A 61 24.38 -27.20 41.29
C CYS A 61 24.74 -26.71 39.89
N GLN A 62 25.28 -27.57 39.04
CA GLN A 62 25.65 -27.25 37.66
C GLN A 62 24.45 -26.90 36.79
N ALA A 63 23.37 -27.69 36.85
CA ALA A 63 22.15 -27.46 36.08
C ALA A 63 21.46 -26.12 36.43
N PHE A 64 21.63 -25.64 37.66
CA PHE A 64 21.10 -24.36 38.12
C PHE A 64 22.14 -23.22 38.16
N GLY A 65 23.39 -23.45 37.75
CA GLY A 65 24.45 -22.42 37.76
C GLY A 65 24.87 -21.95 39.15
N LEU A 66 24.94 -22.87 40.11
CA LEU A 66 25.20 -22.60 41.53
C LEU A 66 26.63 -22.98 41.93
N PRO A 67 27.30 -22.19 42.81
CA PRO A 67 28.63 -22.52 43.31
C PRO A 67 28.58 -23.73 44.26
N GLU A 68 29.47 -24.71 44.05
CA GLU A 68 29.48 -26.01 44.76
C GLU A 68 29.68 -25.91 46.29
N SER A 69 30.21 -24.81 46.80
CA SER A 69 30.67 -24.68 48.20
C SER A 69 29.66 -24.07 49.19
N ASN A 70 28.41 -23.83 48.80
CA ASN A 70 27.49 -23.05 49.65
C ASN A 70 26.34 -23.89 50.25
N SER A 71 26.48 -24.29 51.52
CA SER A 71 25.47 -25.08 52.25
C SER A 71 24.10 -24.42 52.38
N ARG A 72 24.02 -23.08 52.29
CA ARG A 72 22.74 -22.33 52.25
C ARG A 72 21.95 -22.58 50.96
N VAL A 73 22.63 -22.93 49.87
CA VAL A 73 22.02 -23.18 48.56
C VAL A 73 21.25 -24.49 48.54
N LEU A 74 21.74 -25.53 49.23
CA LEU A 74 21.03 -26.79 49.42
C LEU A 74 19.69 -26.60 50.13
N ILE A 75 19.66 -25.77 51.18
CA ILE A 75 18.44 -25.46 51.94
C ILE A 75 17.41 -24.74 51.06
N HIS A 76 17.85 -23.88 50.14
CA HIS A 76 16.97 -23.20 49.19
C HIS A 76 16.46 -24.11 48.07
N LEU A 77 17.33 -24.96 47.52
CA LEU A 77 16.95 -26.00 46.56
C LEU A 77 15.92 -26.95 47.16
N GLN A 78 16.08 -27.31 48.43
CA GLN A 78 15.16 -28.18 49.17
C GLN A 78 13.76 -27.56 49.32
N ARG A 79 13.68 -26.28 49.71
CA ARG A 79 12.39 -25.56 49.78
C ARG A 79 11.68 -25.42 48.42
N LEU A 80 12.42 -25.23 47.33
CA LEU A 80 11.82 -25.10 45.99
C LEU A 80 11.36 -26.44 45.42
N MET A 81 12.09 -27.52 45.72
CA MET A 81 11.72 -28.87 45.32
C MET A 81 10.52 -29.41 46.13
N GLU A 82 10.31 -28.94 47.35
CA GLU A 82 9.08 -29.17 48.13
C GLU A 82 7.85 -28.47 47.53
N LEU A 83 8.04 -27.40 46.75
CA LEU A 83 6.98 -26.67 46.05
C LEU A 83 6.70 -27.23 44.64
N LYS A 84 7.36 -28.31 44.24
CA LYS A 84 7.29 -28.82 42.87
C LYS A 84 5.92 -29.45 42.58
N THR A 85 5.20 -28.88 41.60
CA THR A 85 4.16 -29.57 40.83
C THR A 85 4.81 -30.26 39.62
N ASP A 86 4.23 -31.34 39.08
CA ASP A 86 4.80 -32.21 38.02
C ASP A 86 5.36 -31.51 36.75
N THR A 87 5.11 -30.21 36.58
CA THR A 87 5.50 -29.42 35.41
C THR A 87 6.47 -28.26 35.68
N PHE A 88 6.82 -27.98 36.95
CA PHE A 88 7.62 -26.80 37.31
C PHE A 88 9.10 -27.16 37.53
N ILE A 89 9.99 -26.49 36.78
CA ILE A 89 11.45 -26.53 36.98
C ILE A 89 11.87 -25.11 37.38
N PRO A 90 12.34 -24.86 38.61
CA PRO A 90 12.76 -23.54 39.05
C PRO A 90 13.88 -22.98 38.16
N LYS A 91 13.85 -21.69 37.85
CA LYS A 91 14.95 -20.97 37.19
C LYS A 91 15.84 -20.31 38.24
N PHE A 92 17.08 -19.98 37.88
CA PHE A 92 18.02 -19.29 38.76
C PHE A 92 17.48 -17.95 39.32
N ALA A 93 16.58 -17.27 38.60
CA ALA A 93 15.93 -16.05 39.08
C ALA A 93 14.99 -16.31 40.29
N ASP A 94 14.40 -17.49 40.38
CA ASP A 94 13.50 -17.90 41.48
C ASP A 94 14.27 -18.09 42.81
N LEU A 95 15.61 -18.18 42.74
CA LEU A 95 16.50 -18.32 43.89
C LEU A 95 16.87 -16.99 44.56
N ARG A 96 16.55 -15.84 43.95
CA ARG A 96 16.95 -14.51 44.45
C ARG A 96 15.91 -13.81 45.31
N THR A 97 14.65 -14.26 45.33
CA THR A 97 13.52 -13.47 45.88
C THR A 97 13.07 -13.86 47.30
N ALA A 98 13.76 -14.77 47.99
CA ALA A 98 13.29 -15.29 49.27
C ALA A 98 14.00 -14.70 50.51
N ASP A 99 14.28 -13.40 50.51
CA ASP A 99 14.73 -12.66 51.70
C ASP A 99 13.53 -11.96 52.37
N VAL A 100 12.63 -12.76 52.95
CA VAL A 100 11.51 -12.26 53.77
C VAL A 100 12.02 -12.07 55.21
N ARG A 101 12.27 -10.82 55.59
CA ARG A 101 12.49 -10.45 57.00
C ARG A 101 11.19 -10.59 57.79
N PRO A 102 11.21 -11.03 59.06
CA PRO A 102 10.03 -11.08 59.90
C PRO A 102 9.56 -9.66 60.31
N PRO A 103 8.27 -9.47 60.66
CA PRO A 103 7.71 -8.16 60.95
C PRO A 103 8.27 -7.63 62.27
N ARG A 104 8.73 -6.37 62.26
CA ARG A 104 9.13 -5.63 63.45
C ARG A 104 7.91 -5.03 64.13
N GLU A 105 7.94 -5.09 65.45
CA GLU A 105 6.92 -4.68 66.41
C GLU A 105 6.45 -3.22 66.28
N THR A 106 5.22 -3.02 66.74
CA THR A 106 4.47 -1.77 66.89
C THR A 106 5.21 -0.69 67.70
N PRO A 107 5.08 0.60 67.32
CA PRO A 107 5.34 1.70 68.23
C PRO A 107 4.05 2.28 68.83
N ARG A 108 4.17 2.59 70.13
CA ARG A 108 3.24 3.31 71.00
C ARG A 108 2.87 4.71 70.49
N ALA A 109 1.67 5.12 70.89
CA ALA A 109 1.15 6.48 70.83
C ALA A 109 1.90 7.45 71.76
N VAL A 110 2.27 8.64 71.24
CA VAL A 110 2.49 9.87 72.02
C VAL A 110 2.15 11.10 71.16
N GLU A 111 1.21 11.88 71.68
CA GLU A 111 1.01 13.36 71.67
C GLU A 111 1.09 14.21 70.38
N ALA A 112 0.04 15.02 70.20
CA ALA A 112 0.01 16.27 69.43
C ALA A 112 0.85 17.35 70.18
N PRO A 113 1.43 18.40 69.53
CA PRO A 113 0.71 19.31 68.63
C PRO A 113 1.59 20.00 67.54
N VAL A 114 1.04 21.08 66.98
CA VAL A 114 1.66 22.17 66.19
C VAL A 114 1.29 22.15 64.69
N SER A 115 0.61 23.24 64.29
CA SER A 115 0.11 23.53 62.95
C SER A 115 1.21 23.41 61.90
N SER A 116 1.10 22.37 61.08
CA SER A 116 1.98 22.16 59.94
C SER A 116 1.68 23.21 58.85
N PRO A 117 2.70 23.66 58.10
CA PRO A 117 2.49 24.44 56.87
C PRO A 117 1.61 23.64 55.90
N PRO A 118 0.92 24.30 54.95
CA PRO A 118 -0.04 23.65 54.06
C PRO A 118 0.57 22.36 53.50
N ARG A 119 -0.05 21.21 53.83
CA ARG A 119 0.35 19.89 53.35
C ARG A 119 0.52 19.99 51.84
N ALA A 120 1.75 19.78 51.37
CA ALA A 120 2.02 19.66 49.95
C ALA A 120 1.02 18.66 49.38
N VAL A 121 0.22 19.10 48.42
CA VAL A 121 -0.74 18.23 47.73
C VAL A 121 0.06 17.03 47.22
N PRO A 122 -0.27 15.79 47.64
CA PRO A 122 0.46 14.62 47.19
C PRO A 122 0.47 14.61 45.67
N PRO A 123 1.62 14.30 45.04
CA PRO A 123 1.73 14.35 43.60
C PRO A 123 0.66 13.43 42.97
N LEU A 124 0.01 13.91 41.90
CA LEU A 124 -1.06 13.20 41.20
C LEU A 124 -0.68 11.75 40.85
N THR A 125 0.60 11.51 40.57
CA THR A 125 1.17 10.19 40.30
C THR A 125 2.61 10.12 40.81
N PRO A 126 3.16 8.93 41.11
CA PRO A 126 4.59 8.74 41.35
C PRO A 126 5.42 9.22 40.15
N PRO A 127 6.65 9.72 40.37
CA PRO A 127 7.51 10.13 39.26
C PRO A 127 7.92 8.93 38.40
N MET A 128 7.99 9.14 37.09
CA MET A 128 8.59 8.19 36.15
C MET A 128 10.11 8.19 36.32
N GLY A 129 10.71 6.99 36.38
CA GLY A 129 12.16 6.85 36.43
C GLY A 129 12.83 7.20 35.11
N GLN A 130 13.98 7.89 35.17
CA GLN A 130 14.80 8.12 33.99
C GLN A 130 15.38 6.81 33.45
N ILE A 131 15.57 6.77 32.14
CA ILE A 131 16.15 5.63 31.43
C ILE A 131 17.67 5.79 31.43
N ALA A 132 18.36 4.84 32.05
CA ALA A 132 19.82 4.81 32.02
C ALA A 132 20.34 4.58 30.59
N LEU A 133 21.38 5.33 30.20
CA LEU A 133 22.07 5.15 28.93
C LEU A 133 22.50 3.70 28.73
N LEU A 134 22.49 3.25 27.48
CA LEU A 134 23.01 1.95 27.11
C LEU A 134 24.53 1.98 27.23
N ARG A 135 25.10 0.95 27.84
CA ARG A 135 26.55 0.83 27.96
C ARG A 135 27.15 0.65 26.57
N GLU A 136 28.14 1.47 26.26
CA GLU A 136 29.02 1.20 25.12
C GLU A 136 29.87 -0.01 25.49
N GLU A 137 29.44 -1.20 25.07
CA GLU A 137 30.37 -2.30 24.98
C GLU A 137 31.39 -1.91 23.91
N THR A 138 32.68 -2.01 24.21
CA THR A 138 33.75 -1.82 23.21
C THR A 138 33.70 -2.98 22.22
N THR A 139 32.65 -3.04 21.40
CA THR A 139 32.51 -4.01 20.33
C THR A 139 33.39 -3.58 19.16
N ARG A 140 33.93 -4.55 18.42
CA ARG A 140 34.64 -4.25 17.17
C ARG A 140 33.69 -3.92 16.01
N ASP A 141 32.37 -4.07 16.18
CA ASP A 141 31.39 -3.76 15.12
C ASP A 141 31.02 -2.27 15.16
N ALA A 142 31.56 -1.52 14.20
CA ALA A 142 31.29 -0.09 14.05
C ALA A 142 29.80 0.25 13.89
N ARG A 143 28.97 -0.69 13.39
CA ARG A 143 27.52 -0.48 13.27
C ARG A 143 26.83 -0.52 14.62
N VAL A 144 27.23 -1.45 15.50
CA VAL A 144 26.69 -1.55 16.86
C VAL A 144 27.06 -0.30 17.65
N ASN A 145 28.32 0.13 17.61
CA ASN A 145 28.77 1.34 18.30
C ASN A 145 28.04 2.59 17.80
N ARG A 146 27.77 2.68 16.49
CA ARG A 146 26.97 3.77 15.91
C ARG A 146 25.53 3.73 16.42
N PHE A 147 24.88 2.57 16.39
CA PHE A 147 23.54 2.38 16.93
C PHE A 147 23.46 2.82 18.39
N LEU A 148 24.38 2.35 19.25
CA LEU A 148 24.42 2.71 20.67
C LEU A 148 24.59 4.21 20.87
N ARG A 149 25.43 4.88 20.08
CA ARG A 149 25.61 6.32 20.14
C ARG A 149 24.34 7.08 19.75
N ASP A 150 23.72 6.71 18.64
CA ASP A 150 22.54 7.41 18.12
C ASP A 150 21.33 7.18 19.03
N VAL A 151 21.09 5.94 19.48
CA VAL A 151 19.98 5.64 20.40
C VAL A 151 20.15 6.28 21.78
N ASN A 152 21.39 6.46 22.26
CA ASN A 152 21.64 7.18 23.51
C ASN A 152 21.26 8.67 23.42
N LYS A 153 21.38 9.31 22.24
CA LYS A 153 20.87 10.68 22.05
C LYS A 153 19.34 10.71 22.16
N ASP A 154 18.67 9.72 21.58
CA ASP A 154 17.21 9.60 21.71
C ASP A 154 16.77 9.32 23.15
N ILE A 155 17.51 8.49 23.88
CA ILE A 155 17.25 8.24 25.31
C ILE A 155 17.38 9.53 26.13
N GLN A 156 18.38 10.38 25.83
CA GLN A 156 18.50 11.69 26.48
C GLN A 156 17.30 12.58 26.20
N GLN A 157 16.83 12.63 24.95
CA GLN A 157 15.65 13.40 24.60
C GLN A 157 14.39 12.87 25.30
N LEU A 158 14.25 11.56 25.39
CA LEU A 158 13.15 10.90 26.10
C LEU A 158 13.18 11.19 27.60
N ASN A 159 14.38 11.22 28.22
CA ASN A 159 14.53 11.62 29.62
C ASN A 159 14.12 13.06 29.88
N ARG A 160 14.35 13.99 28.92
CA ARG A 160 13.83 15.36 29.05
C ARG A 160 12.30 15.40 29.06
N LEU A 161 11.65 14.61 28.21
CA LEU A 161 10.18 14.49 28.20
C LEU A 161 9.65 13.89 29.51
N ILE A 162 10.35 12.90 30.07
CA ILE A 162 10.05 12.31 31.38
C ILE A 162 10.20 13.37 32.49
N ASP A 163 11.23 14.20 32.44
CA ASP A 163 11.40 15.28 33.41
C ASP A 163 10.28 16.32 33.32
N ASP A 164 9.81 16.65 32.11
CA ASP A 164 8.65 17.52 31.92
C ASP A 164 7.37 16.91 32.52
N PHE A 165 7.13 15.61 32.29
CA PHE A 165 6.03 14.88 32.91
C PHE A 165 6.09 14.92 34.45
N ASN A 166 7.28 14.72 35.00
CA ASN A 166 7.52 14.69 36.44
C ASN A 166 7.36 16.07 37.09
N ARG A 167 7.71 17.15 36.37
CA ARG A 167 7.54 18.53 36.82
C ARG A 167 6.09 19.03 36.76
N SER A 168 5.29 18.52 35.82
CA SER A 168 3.91 18.97 35.67
C SER A 168 3.05 18.56 36.87
N THR A 169 2.28 19.51 37.40
CA THR A 169 1.33 19.29 38.51
C THR A 169 -0.12 19.28 38.04
N ILE A 170 -0.38 19.55 36.76
CA ILE A 170 -1.71 19.64 36.18
C ILE A 170 -2.01 18.33 35.45
N LYS A 171 -3.14 17.69 35.79
CA LYS A 171 -3.53 16.38 35.24
C LYS A 171 -3.51 16.33 33.70
N ASN A 172 -4.11 17.32 33.04
CA ASN A 172 -4.20 17.35 31.58
C ASN A 172 -2.84 17.57 30.91
N GLU A 173 -1.97 18.40 31.51
CA GLU A 173 -0.59 18.56 31.04
C GLU A 173 0.21 17.28 31.20
N LYS A 174 0.10 16.60 32.36
CA LYS A 174 0.69 15.27 32.56
C LYS A 174 0.25 14.26 31.51
N ILE A 175 -1.05 14.23 31.17
CA ILE A 175 -1.57 13.38 30.09
C ILE A 175 -0.89 13.77 28.75
N GLY A 176 -0.83 15.07 28.44
CA GLY A 176 -0.15 15.56 27.24
C GLY A 176 1.33 15.17 27.16
N HIS A 177 2.08 15.25 28.27
CA HIS A 177 3.47 14.79 28.33
C HIS A 177 3.59 13.27 28.19
N LEU A 178 2.70 12.51 28.82
CA LEU A 178 2.68 11.05 28.71
C LEU A 178 2.46 10.58 27.26
N LEU A 179 1.52 11.22 26.54
CA LEU A 179 1.29 10.96 25.12
C LEU A 179 2.53 11.30 24.28
N LYS A 180 3.21 12.43 24.56
CA LYS A 180 4.48 12.79 23.89
C LYS A 180 5.59 11.75 24.14
N ILE A 181 5.70 11.24 25.36
CA ILE A 181 6.67 10.17 25.71
C ILE A 181 6.36 8.90 24.90
N HIS A 182 5.09 8.50 24.82
CA HIS A 182 4.67 7.32 24.04
C HIS A 182 4.94 7.49 22.54
N GLU A 183 4.59 8.64 21.96
CA GLU A 183 4.85 8.93 20.56
C GLU A 183 6.35 8.96 20.24
N TYR A 184 7.16 9.59 21.09
CA TYR A 184 8.61 9.61 20.90
C TYR A 184 9.22 8.20 21.04
N ARG A 185 8.71 7.38 21.97
CA ARG A 185 9.08 5.96 22.05
C ARG A 185 8.76 5.22 20.75
N LYS A 186 7.57 5.40 20.16
CA LYS A 186 7.21 4.79 18.86
C LYS A 186 8.15 5.28 17.75
N GLN A 187 8.50 6.55 17.72
CA GLN A 187 9.46 7.12 16.78
C GLN A 187 10.83 6.43 16.88
N ILE A 188 11.36 6.22 18.08
CA ILE A 188 12.61 5.47 18.31
C ILE A 188 12.50 4.05 17.71
N LEU A 189 11.43 3.33 18.02
CA LEU A 189 11.19 1.96 17.53
C LEU A 189 10.98 1.89 16.01
N ASN A 190 10.59 2.99 15.38
CA ASN A 190 10.43 3.10 13.93
C ASN A 190 11.73 3.54 13.21
N THR A 191 12.68 4.14 13.93
CA THR A 191 13.91 4.70 13.37
C THR A 191 15.02 3.66 13.20
N TYR A 192 15.15 2.75 14.15
CA TYR A 192 16.18 1.71 14.14
C TYR A 192 15.64 0.41 13.59
N SER A 193 16.50 -0.39 12.94
CA SER A 193 16.03 -1.67 12.39
C SER A 193 15.92 -2.75 13.46
N GLU A 194 15.09 -3.75 13.18
CA GLU A 194 14.96 -4.96 13.99
C GLU A 194 16.32 -5.64 14.25
N ARG A 195 17.27 -5.54 13.31
CA ARG A 195 18.60 -6.12 13.44
C ARG A 195 19.41 -5.39 14.51
N GLU A 196 19.40 -4.05 14.51
CA GLU A 196 20.09 -3.27 15.54
C GLU A 196 19.47 -3.45 16.91
N ILE A 197 18.14 -3.46 16.97
CA ILE A 197 17.37 -3.71 18.20
C ILE A 197 17.71 -5.08 18.80
N ASN A 198 17.88 -6.11 17.97
CA ASN A 198 18.25 -7.45 18.43
C ASN A 198 19.65 -7.52 19.08
N TYR A 199 20.56 -6.57 18.79
CA TYR A 199 21.90 -6.57 19.38
C TYR A 199 21.95 -6.08 20.83
N SER A 200 20.91 -5.37 21.31
CA SER A 200 20.90 -4.79 22.65
C SER A 200 19.73 -5.30 23.48
N VAL A 201 20.01 -6.27 24.35
CA VAL A 201 19.04 -6.76 25.35
C VAL A 201 18.63 -5.62 26.29
N ASP A 202 19.57 -4.74 26.65
CA ASP A 202 19.29 -3.55 27.47
C ASP A 202 18.29 -2.61 26.79
N PHE A 203 18.41 -2.38 25.47
CA PHE A 203 17.44 -1.58 24.72
C PHE A 203 16.05 -2.20 24.78
N GLN A 204 15.95 -3.52 24.53
CA GLN A 204 14.69 -4.25 24.57
C GLN A 204 14.04 -4.11 25.96
N GLN A 205 14.80 -4.40 27.02
CA GLN A 205 14.31 -4.32 28.38
C GLN A 205 13.87 -2.90 28.74
N LYS A 206 14.73 -1.90 28.55
CA LYS A 206 14.47 -0.52 28.99
C LYS A 206 13.38 0.17 28.17
N ILE A 207 13.45 0.08 26.85
CA ILE A 207 12.57 0.85 25.95
C ILE A 207 11.28 0.08 25.63
N GLN A 208 11.38 -1.21 25.31
CA GLN A 208 10.19 -1.97 24.92
C GLN A 208 9.37 -2.41 26.13
N THR A 209 10.03 -2.87 27.21
CA THR A 209 9.36 -3.46 28.37
C THR A 209 9.15 -2.47 29.51
N ASP A 210 10.21 -1.95 30.12
CA ASP A 210 10.14 -1.16 31.36
C ASP A 210 9.40 0.16 31.13
N LEU A 211 9.85 0.94 30.15
CA LEU A 211 9.22 2.21 29.82
C LEU A 211 7.76 2.04 29.41
N PHE A 212 7.44 1.02 28.60
CA PHE A 212 6.05 0.78 28.19
C PHE A 212 5.16 0.42 29.38
N THR A 213 5.67 -0.42 30.29
CA THR A 213 4.98 -0.80 31.52
C THR A 213 4.72 0.42 32.39
N GLU A 214 5.72 1.30 32.53
CA GLU A 214 5.57 2.53 33.30
C GLU A 214 4.59 3.51 32.62
N ILE A 215 4.63 3.66 31.29
CA ILE A 215 3.65 4.48 30.56
C ILE A 215 2.22 3.97 30.82
N LYS A 216 1.98 2.66 30.70
CA LYS A 216 0.67 2.05 30.97
C LYS A 216 0.21 2.26 32.40
N LYS A 217 1.11 2.10 33.37
CA LYS A 217 0.83 2.32 34.79
C LYS A 217 0.43 3.78 35.04
N GLN A 218 1.20 4.73 34.52
CA GLN A 218 0.91 6.16 34.65
C GLN A 218 -0.40 6.54 33.95
N ALA A 219 -0.68 5.96 32.77
CA ALA A 219 -1.95 6.13 32.08
C ALA A 219 -3.13 5.68 32.94
N GLY A 220 -3.05 4.49 33.54
CA GLY A 220 -4.06 3.99 34.47
C GLY A 220 -4.29 4.90 35.68
N LEU A 221 -3.22 5.42 36.29
CA LEU A 221 -3.32 6.38 37.41
C LEU A 221 -3.96 7.71 37.00
N LEU A 222 -3.79 8.13 35.75
CA LEU A 222 -4.39 9.34 35.20
C LEU A 222 -5.81 9.11 34.66
N GLY A 223 -6.32 7.88 34.66
CA GLY A 223 -7.61 7.53 34.06
C GLY A 223 -7.61 7.59 32.54
N VAL A 224 -6.45 7.36 31.91
CA VAL A 224 -6.31 7.23 30.46
C VAL A 224 -6.49 5.76 30.09
N ALA A 225 -7.55 5.47 29.34
CA ALA A 225 -7.93 4.10 28.98
C ALA A 225 -7.16 3.56 27.75
N SER A 226 -6.71 4.44 26.86
CA SER A 226 -5.81 4.08 25.75
C SER A 226 -4.82 5.20 25.45
N ILE A 227 -3.55 4.84 25.35
CA ILE A 227 -2.43 5.76 25.07
C ILE A 227 -2.19 6.00 23.58
N ASP A 228 -2.82 5.22 22.69
CA ASP A 228 -2.67 5.38 21.23
C ASP A 228 -3.63 6.43 20.64
N LYS A 229 -4.49 7.04 21.47
CA LYS A 229 -5.38 8.11 21.05
C LYS A 229 -4.64 9.46 21.02
N LYS A 230 -4.72 10.15 19.87
CA LYS A 230 -3.98 11.40 19.61
C LYS A 230 -4.36 12.57 20.53
N THR A 231 -5.49 12.51 21.25
CA THR A 231 -5.92 13.60 22.15
C THR A 231 -6.34 13.10 23.55
N PRO A 232 -6.14 13.92 24.60
CA PRO A 232 -6.52 13.59 25.97
C PRO A 232 -8.01 13.24 26.15
N GLU A 233 -8.90 13.94 25.44
CA GLU A 233 -10.35 13.73 25.54
C GLU A 233 -10.75 12.35 25.03
N LEU A 234 -10.14 11.92 23.93
CA LEU A 234 -10.38 10.60 23.36
C LEU A 234 -9.80 9.50 24.28
N ALA A 235 -8.66 9.79 24.91
CA ALA A 235 -7.95 8.88 25.80
C ALA A 235 -8.75 8.55 27.08
N ALA A 236 -9.53 9.49 27.60
CA ALA A 236 -10.33 9.33 28.82
C ALA A 236 -11.70 8.64 28.61
N ALA A 237 -12.24 8.64 27.39
CA ALA A 237 -13.61 8.19 27.10
C ALA A 237 -13.78 6.68 26.86
N SER A 238 -12.72 5.86 26.99
CA SER A 238 -12.79 4.44 26.63
C SER A 238 -13.21 3.55 27.81
N THR A 239 -14.27 2.75 27.61
CA THR A 239 -14.52 1.53 28.38
C THR A 239 -13.44 0.47 28.06
N ALA A 240 -13.42 -0.65 28.80
CA ALA A 240 -12.55 -1.81 28.56
C ALA A 240 -12.39 -2.14 27.06
N PRO A 241 -11.19 -2.59 26.61
CA PRO A 241 -10.89 -2.77 25.19
C PRO A 241 -11.84 -3.80 24.56
N LYS A 242 -12.52 -3.41 23.47
CA LYS A 242 -13.56 -4.23 22.81
C LYS A 242 -13.09 -4.83 21.49
N THR A 243 -11.99 -4.31 20.94
CA THR A 243 -11.52 -4.67 19.61
C THR A 243 -10.12 -5.28 19.67
N LEU A 244 -9.77 -6.14 18.69
CA LEU A 244 -8.43 -6.73 18.63
C LEU A 244 -7.31 -5.68 18.61
N PRO A 245 -7.40 -4.57 17.86
CA PRO A 245 -6.43 -3.49 17.95
C PRO A 245 -6.17 -3.02 19.39
N GLU A 246 -7.21 -2.69 20.13
CA GLU A 246 -7.09 -2.24 21.52
C GLU A 246 -6.53 -3.33 22.44
N ILE A 247 -6.88 -4.60 22.21
CA ILE A 247 -6.30 -5.74 22.95
C ILE A 247 -4.79 -5.82 22.71
N ILE A 248 -4.32 -5.72 21.46
CA ILE A 248 -2.89 -5.81 21.12
C ILE A 248 -2.10 -4.64 21.69
N GLU A 249 -2.64 -3.42 21.59
CA GLU A 249 -2.03 -2.21 22.14
C GLU A 249 -1.90 -2.31 23.66
N ASN A 250 -2.93 -2.81 24.34
CA ASN A 250 -2.95 -2.91 25.81
C ASN A 250 -2.35 -4.22 26.36
N MET A 251 -1.93 -5.16 25.51
CA MET A 251 -1.42 -6.46 25.96
C MET A 251 -0.18 -6.31 26.87
N ALA A 252 -0.06 -7.15 27.90
CA ALA A 252 1.18 -7.22 28.66
C ALA A 252 2.32 -7.73 27.77
N GLN A 253 3.56 -7.25 27.97
CA GLN A 253 4.68 -7.58 27.09
C GLN A 253 4.91 -9.09 26.95
N GLY A 254 4.97 -9.83 28.06
CA GLY A 254 5.13 -11.29 28.04
C GLY A 254 3.97 -12.03 27.35
N LYS A 255 2.76 -11.46 27.29
CA LYS A 255 1.63 -12.02 26.53
C LYS A 255 1.78 -11.74 25.03
N ALA A 256 2.25 -10.55 24.66
CA ALA A 256 2.52 -10.21 23.28
C ALA A 256 3.63 -11.10 22.69
N GLU A 257 4.66 -11.40 23.49
CA GLU A 257 5.74 -12.34 23.13
C GLU A 257 5.23 -13.77 22.89
N GLN A 258 4.33 -14.26 23.75
CA GLN A 258 3.71 -15.57 23.58
C GLN A 258 2.80 -15.59 22.34
N LEU A 259 1.97 -14.57 22.15
CA LEU A 259 1.08 -14.44 21.00
C LEU A 259 1.87 -14.46 19.69
N ILE A 260 2.88 -13.60 19.57
CA ILE A 260 3.67 -13.51 18.33
C ILE A 260 4.46 -14.80 18.07
N SER A 261 4.96 -15.47 19.12
CA SER A 261 5.61 -16.77 18.97
C SER A 261 4.66 -17.84 18.44
N MET A 262 3.38 -17.82 18.82
CA MET A 262 2.38 -18.74 18.29
C MET A 262 2.05 -18.40 16.82
N LEU A 263 1.82 -17.12 16.53
CA LEU A 263 1.46 -16.64 15.18
C LEU A 263 2.61 -16.80 14.17
N ALA A 264 3.87 -16.77 14.62
CA ALA A 264 5.04 -17.02 13.78
C ALA A 264 5.01 -18.42 13.12
N ALA A 265 4.25 -19.39 13.68
CA ALA A 265 4.05 -20.70 13.09
C ALA A 265 3.24 -20.68 11.77
N GLY A 266 2.56 -19.57 11.44
CA GLY A 266 1.79 -19.42 10.20
C GLY A 266 0.68 -20.46 10.08
N GLU A 267 0.70 -21.24 9.01
CA GLU A 267 -0.26 -22.33 8.75
C GLU A 267 -0.28 -23.39 9.86
N ARG A 268 0.84 -23.56 10.59
CA ARG A 268 0.95 -24.52 11.70
C ARG A 268 0.50 -23.94 13.05
N LEU A 269 -0.22 -22.81 13.04
CA LEU A 269 -0.75 -22.19 14.25
C LEU A 269 -1.62 -23.19 15.04
N ASN A 270 -1.26 -23.41 16.31
CA ASN A 270 -2.04 -24.23 17.21
C ASN A 270 -3.14 -23.38 17.86
N ILE A 271 -4.36 -23.48 17.34
CA ILE A 271 -5.53 -22.73 17.83
C ILE A 271 -5.82 -23.00 19.31
N ARG A 272 -5.57 -24.21 19.83
CA ARG A 272 -5.76 -24.49 21.27
C ARG A 272 -4.80 -23.69 22.13
N LYS A 273 -3.53 -23.55 21.71
CA LYS A 273 -2.56 -22.71 22.41
C LYS A 273 -2.95 -21.23 22.37
N LEU A 274 -3.48 -20.78 21.23
CA LEU A 274 -3.99 -19.41 21.09
C LEU A 274 -5.17 -19.16 22.04
N GLN A 275 -6.09 -20.12 22.16
CA GLN A 275 -7.22 -20.07 23.10
C GLN A 275 -6.78 -20.04 24.56
N SER A 276 -5.68 -20.72 24.90
CA SER A 276 -5.11 -20.75 26.25
C SER A 276 -4.08 -19.67 26.54
N LEU A 277 -3.93 -18.65 25.68
CA LEU A 277 -2.95 -17.57 25.86
C LEU A 277 -3.16 -16.85 27.19
N TYR A 278 -4.42 -16.63 27.57
CA TYR A 278 -4.81 -16.05 28.85
C TYR A 278 -5.45 -17.10 29.77
N GLN A 279 -5.11 -17.03 31.05
CA GLN A 279 -5.76 -17.76 32.13
C GLN A 279 -6.95 -16.96 32.67
N PRO A 280 -8.00 -17.61 33.21
CA PRO A 280 -9.23 -16.93 33.64
C PRO A 280 -9.05 -15.79 34.67
N HIS A 281 -7.97 -15.82 35.44
CA HIS A 281 -7.67 -14.84 36.49
C HIS A 281 -6.74 -13.70 36.02
N GLU A 282 -6.23 -13.76 34.79
CA GLU A 282 -5.34 -12.73 34.26
C GLU A 282 -6.13 -11.52 33.72
N GLU A 283 -5.57 -10.33 33.91
CA GLU A 283 -6.09 -9.09 33.33
C GLU A 283 -6.12 -9.19 31.80
N GLY A 284 -7.25 -8.86 31.17
CA GLY A 284 -7.45 -8.96 29.71
C GLY A 284 -8.03 -10.30 29.24
N TYR A 285 -8.22 -11.30 30.11
CA TYR A 285 -8.78 -12.59 29.74
C TYR A 285 -10.19 -12.47 29.14
N ARG A 286 -11.06 -11.65 29.74
CA ARG A 286 -12.46 -11.54 29.31
C ARG A 286 -12.54 -10.98 27.89
N GLU A 287 -11.83 -9.90 27.63
CA GLU A 287 -11.76 -9.21 26.35
C GLU A 287 -11.18 -10.13 25.27
N TYR A 288 -10.09 -10.83 25.60
CA TYR A 288 -9.45 -11.79 24.69
C TYR A 288 -10.34 -13.00 24.39
N LYS A 289 -11.03 -13.54 25.40
CA LYS A 289 -11.99 -14.64 25.24
C LYS A 289 -13.16 -14.22 24.35
N THR A 290 -13.78 -13.07 24.63
CA THR A 290 -14.86 -12.52 23.82
C THR A 290 -14.42 -12.29 22.38
N PHE A 291 -13.20 -11.80 22.16
CA PHE A 291 -12.62 -11.71 20.82
C PHE A 291 -12.60 -13.07 20.11
N LEU A 292 -12.08 -14.12 20.75
CA LEU A 292 -12.01 -15.45 20.15
C LEU A 292 -13.39 -16.09 19.89
N GLU A 293 -14.38 -15.82 20.74
CA GLU A 293 -15.75 -16.32 20.58
C GLU A 293 -16.49 -15.63 19.42
N ASN A 294 -16.19 -14.36 19.17
CA ASN A 294 -16.87 -13.53 18.19
C ASN A 294 -16.15 -13.45 16.84
N ASN A 295 -15.03 -14.14 16.64
CA ASN A 295 -14.24 -14.06 15.42
C ASN A 295 -13.74 -15.44 14.99
N SER A 296 -13.65 -15.64 13.68
CA SER A 296 -12.89 -16.75 13.08
C SER A 296 -11.55 -16.25 12.55
N ILE A 297 -10.53 -17.13 12.60
CA ILE A 297 -9.15 -16.83 12.22
C ILE A 297 -8.74 -17.79 11.11
N THR A 298 -8.28 -17.27 9.98
CA THR A 298 -7.82 -18.07 8.83
C THR A 298 -6.45 -17.59 8.37
N TYR A 299 -5.50 -18.50 8.17
CA TYR A 299 -4.20 -18.15 7.63
C TYR A 299 -4.31 -17.79 6.14
N LEU A 300 -3.81 -16.62 5.75
CA LEU A 300 -3.83 -16.13 4.36
C LEU A 300 -2.54 -16.46 3.60
N GLY A 301 -1.51 -16.97 4.28
CA GLY A 301 -0.19 -17.16 3.69
C GLY A 301 0.82 -16.10 4.10
N GLY A 302 1.96 -16.14 3.42
CA GLY A 302 3.08 -15.25 3.62
C GLY A 302 4.39 -16.01 3.90
N GLY A 303 5.44 -15.63 3.16
CA GLY A 303 6.78 -16.16 3.35
C GLY A 303 7.39 -15.60 4.63
N ASN A 304 7.91 -14.37 4.53
CA ASN A 304 8.61 -13.69 5.62
C ASN A 304 7.66 -13.14 6.69
N SER A 305 6.60 -12.47 6.26
CA SER A 305 5.50 -12.06 7.14
C SER A 305 4.42 -13.13 7.17
N LYS A 306 3.68 -13.24 8.27
CA LYS A 306 2.54 -14.17 8.40
C LYS A 306 1.25 -13.36 8.48
N ASN A 307 0.28 -13.67 7.62
CA ASN A 307 -0.97 -12.93 7.55
C ASN A 307 -2.15 -13.83 7.95
N PHE A 308 -3.00 -13.34 8.82
CA PHE A 308 -4.20 -14.04 9.30
C PHE A 308 -5.41 -13.16 9.05
N LYS A 309 -6.39 -13.66 8.29
CA LYS A 309 -7.71 -13.02 8.16
C LYS A 309 -8.49 -13.26 9.44
N ILE A 310 -9.01 -12.19 10.00
CA ILE A 310 -9.94 -12.21 11.11
C ILE A 310 -11.31 -11.84 10.55
N THR A 311 -12.27 -12.76 10.69
CA THR A 311 -13.64 -12.56 10.21
C THR A 311 -14.59 -12.51 11.40
N PRO A 312 -15.15 -11.34 11.72
CA PRO A 312 -16.18 -11.20 12.75
C PRO A 312 -17.41 -12.05 12.45
N ASN A 313 -17.99 -12.67 13.48
CA ASN A 313 -19.18 -13.52 13.36
C ASN A 313 -20.48 -12.72 13.23
N ASP A 314 -20.44 -11.42 13.50
CA ASP A 314 -21.57 -10.49 13.40
C ASP A 314 -21.78 -9.92 11.98
N GLY A 315 -20.94 -10.33 11.02
CA GLY A 315 -20.99 -9.84 9.64
C GLY A 315 -20.21 -8.54 9.38
N SER A 316 -19.52 -7.99 10.39
CA SER A 316 -18.65 -6.83 10.23
C SER A 316 -17.50 -7.10 9.25
N THR A 317 -16.92 -6.03 8.68
CA THR A 317 -15.83 -6.13 7.71
C THR A 317 -14.62 -6.89 8.27
N PRO A 318 -14.11 -7.90 7.55
CA PRO A 318 -12.88 -8.61 7.95
C PRO A 318 -11.67 -7.67 8.03
N TYR A 319 -10.65 -8.11 8.76
CA TYR A 319 -9.36 -7.42 8.86
C TYR A 319 -8.22 -8.43 8.91
N VAL A 320 -6.98 -7.94 8.82
CA VAL A 320 -5.78 -8.79 8.79
C VAL A 320 -4.97 -8.56 10.06
N LEU A 321 -4.66 -9.65 10.76
CA LEU A 321 -3.61 -9.69 11.78
C LEU A 321 -2.32 -10.18 11.11
N LYS A 322 -1.29 -9.33 11.12
CA LYS A 322 -0.01 -9.56 10.46
C LYS A 322 1.10 -9.68 11.51
N VAL A 323 1.88 -10.76 11.43
CA VAL A 323 3.23 -10.82 12.00
C VAL A 323 4.17 -10.30 10.93
N GLU A 324 4.48 -9.00 10.98
CA GLU A 324 5.31 -8.36 9.98
C GLU A 324 6.79 -8.61 10.26
N TYR A 325 7.50 -9.05 9.22
CA TYR A 325 8.95 -9.12 9.20
C TYR A 325 9.52 -8.10 8.22
N ARG A 326 10.19 -7.07 8.76
CA ARG A 326 10.75 -5.98 7.96
C ARG A 326 12.14 -6.25 7.41
N MET A 327 12.70 -7.43 7.66
CA MET A 327 14.02 -7.85 7.16
C MET A 327 15.15 -6.89 7.56
N GLY A 328 15.04 -6.30 8.77
CA GLY A 328 16.01 -5.31 9.23
C GLY A 328 15.90 -3.97 8.50
N VAL A 329 14.71 -3.58 8.02
CA VAL A 329 14.46 -2.21 7.53
C VAL A 329 13.58 -1.44 8.53
N PRO A 330 13.96 -0.21 8.91
CA PRO A 330 13.15 0.67 9.74
C PRO A 330 11.77 0.96 9.16
N LYS A 331 10.88 1.51 10.00
CA LYS A 331 9.52 1.95 9.59
C LYS A 331 9.45 3.45 9.30
N SER A 332 10.51 4.22 9.59
CA SER A 332 10.49 5.69 9.50
C SER A 332 10.07 6.24 8.13
N ALA A 333 10.54 5.65 7.03
CA ALA A 333 10.12 6.05 5.67
C ALA A 333 8.61 5.82 5.44
N GLU A 334 8.08 4.67 5.88
CA GLU A 334 6.66 4.37 5.79
C GLU A 334 5.83 5.31 6.67
N VAL A 335 6.27 5.58 7.91
CA VAL A 335 5.57 6.51 8.82
C VAL A 335 5.44 7.89 8.18
N TYR A 336 6.51 8.39 7.55
CA TYR A 336 6.45 9.65 6.82
C TYR A 336 5.43 9.58 5.67
N LEU A 337 5.55 8.59 4.78
CA LEU A 337 4.70 8.47 3.60
C LEU A 337 3.22 8.27 3.94
N ARG A 338 2.92 7.59 5.06
CA ARG A 338 1.57 7.39 5.59
C ARG A 338 0.88 8.68 6.02
N GLU A 339 1.62 9.74 6.31
CA GLU A 339 1.04 11.06 6.60
C GLU A 339 1.06 11.99 5.38
N HIS A 340 1.66 11.55 4.26
CA HIS A 340 1.86 12.33 3.03
C HIS A 340 1.33 11.58 1.79
N ALA A 341 2.18 11.28 0.79
CA ALA A 341 1.76 10.73 -0.50
C ALA A 341 0.95 9.43 -0.42
N LEU A 342 1.06 8.67 0.68
CA LEU A 342 0.40 7.39 0.87
C LEU A 342 -0.70 7.37 1.93
N ARG A 343 -1.15 8.53 2.43
CA ARG A 343 -2.14 8.63 3.51
C ARG A 343 -3.40 7.82 3.32
N ASN A 344 -3.91 7.77 2.09
CA ASN A 344 -5.11 7.02 1.75
C ASN A 344 -4.80 5.81 0.86
N ILE A 345 -3.55 5.36 0.79
CA ILE A 345 -3.08 4.30 -0.13
C ILE A 345 -2.49 3.12 0.63
N LEU A 346 -1.69 3.38 1.67
CA LEU A 346 -1.26 2.34 2.60
C LEU A 346 -2.48 1.83 3.37
N THR A 347 -2.57 0.52 3.53
CA THR A 347 -3.61 -0.07 4.39
C THR A 347 -3.50 0.52 5.79
N GLU A 348 -4.61 1.00 6.35
CA GLU A 348 -4.61 1.63 7.67
C GLU A 348 -4.12 0.67 8.75
N ASP A 349 -3.14 1.11 9.55
CA ASP A 349 -2.68 0.36 10.72
C ASP A 349 -3.60 0.68 11.88
N LYS A 350 -4.51 -0.24 12.20
CA LYS A 350 -5.42 -0.12 13.35
C LYS A 350 -4.71 -0.37 14.67
N ALA A 351 -3.64 -1.16 14.65
CA ALA A 351 -2.69 -1.34 15.74
C ALA A 351 -1.32 -1.70 15.16
N ASP A 352 -0.25 -1.27 15.84
CA ASP A 352 1.14 -1.59 15.48
C ASP A 352 2.01 -1.69 16.73
N ARG A 353 2.49 -2.90 17.00
CA ARG A 353 3.33 -3.18 18.17
C ARG A 353 4.57 -3.98 17.79
N LEU A 354 5.74 -3.41 18.08
CA LEU A 354 7.01 -4.13 18.01
C LEU A 354 7.16 -5.07 19.21
N VAL A 355 7.52 -6.33 18.95
CA VAL A 355 7.70 -7.36 19.97
C VAL A 355 8.98 -8.12 19.69
N THR A 356 9.86 -8.19 20.69
CA THR A 356 11.02 -9.10 20.70
C THR A 356 10.66 -10.38 21.43
N PHE A 357 10.80 -11.53 20.78
CA PHE A 357 10.44 -12.83 21.32
C PHE A 357 11.50 -13.89 20.98
N ARG A 358 11.45 -15.03 21.66
CA ARG A 358 12.23 -16.21 21.28
C ARG A 358 11.40 -17.07 20.35
N ASP A 359 11.82 -17.17 19.09
CA ASP A 359 11.13 -17.98 18.09
C ASP A 359 11.14 -19.46 18.50
N SER A 360 9.97 -20.09 18.55
CA SER A 360 9.84 -21.46 19.06
C SER A 360 10.47 -22.52 18.15
N ALA A 361 10.63 -22.23 16.85
CA ALA A 361 11.17 -23.18 15.89
C ALA A 361 12.71 -23.11 15.82
N THR A 362 13.27 -21.91 15.89
CA THR A 362 14.72 -21.66 15.76
C THR A 362 15.42 -21.44 17.10
N HIS A 363 14.65 -21.19 18.17
CA HIS A 363 15.14 -20.75 19.48
C HIS A 363 15.94 -19.44 19.48
N GLN A 364 15.99 -18.74 18.34
CA GLN A 364 16.67 -17.45 18.20
C GLN A 364 15.78 -16.31 18.69
N VAL A 365 16.42 -15.23 19.16
CA VAL A 365 15.71 -13.99 19.46
C VAL A 365 15.36 -13.31 18.14
N ALA A 366 14.08 -12.97 17.97
CA ALA A 366 13.56 -12.28 16.82
C ALA A 366 12.74 -11.07 17.27
N THR A 367 12.82 -9.98 16.52
CA THR A 367 11.97 -8.81 16.69
C THR A 367 11.07 -8.70 15.48
N ARG A 368 9.76 -8.60 15.70
CA ARG A 368 8.73 -8.51 14.65
C ARG A 368 7.63 -7.56 15.10
N ARG A 369 6.76 -7.15 14.17
CA ARG A 369 5.59 -6.33 14.51
C ARG A 369 4.31 -7.15 14.47
N LEU A 370 3.45 -6.95 15.46
CA LEU A 370 2.03 -7.28 15.38
C LEU A 370 1.31 -6.07 14.80
N VAL A 371 0.77 -6.23 13.60
CA VAL A 371 0.05 -5.17 12.90
C VAL A 371 -1.36 -5.64 12.62
N VAL A 372 -2.35 -4.79 12.86
CA VAL A 372 -3.74 -5.04 12.44
C VAL A 372 -4.06 -4.07 11.32
N THR A 373 -4.43 -4.57 10.14
CA THR A 373 -4.78 -3.75 8.97
C THR A 373 -6.16 -4.09 8.44
N GLU A 374 -6.71 -3.25 7.56
CA GLU A 374 -7.89 -3.63 6.77
C GLU A 374 -7.62 -4.84 5.86
N PHE A 375 -8.70 -5.56 5.49
CA PHE A 375 -8.65 -6.67 4.54
C PHE A 375 -9.07 -6.19 3.15
N CYS A 376 -8.15 -6.18 2.18
CA CYS A 376 -8.46 -5.84 0.80
C CYS A 376 -9.14 -7.03 0.09
N THR A 377 -10.40 -6.85 -0.28
CA THR A 377 -11.29 -7.91 -0.79
C THR A 377 -10.87 -8.46 -2.15
N GLY A 378 -10.21 -7.66 -2.99
CA GLY A 378 -9.71 -8.08 -4.30
C GLY A 378 -8.45 -8.93 -4.25
N GLY A 379 -7.74 -8.94 -3.12
CA GLY A 379 -6.44 -9.58 -2.96
C GLY A 379 -5.31 -8.79 -3.61
N ASP A 380 -4.19 -9.45 -3.88
CA ASP A 380 -3.07 -8.85 -4.60
C ASP A 380 -3.33 -8.77 -6.12
N LEU A 381 -2.59 -7.92 -6.83
CA LEU A 381 -2.83 -7.69 -8.26
C LEU A 381 -2.54 -8.91 -9.14
N GLU A 382 -1.64 -9.81 -8.73
CA GLU A 382 -1.38 -11.05 -9.49
C GLU A 382 -2.59 -12.00 -9.37
N SER A 383 -3.08 -12.20 -8.14
CA SER A 383 -4.31 -12.94 -7.87
C SER A 383 -5.55 -12.30 -8.49
N HIS A 384 -5.64 -10.97 -8.52
CA HIS A 384 -6.75 -10.25 -9.14
C HIS A 384 -6.77 -10.44 -10.66
N GLY A 385 -5.63 -10.23 -11.33
CA GLY A 385 -5.52 -10.40 -12.79
C GLY A 385 -5.84 -11.82 -13.26
N SER A 386 -5.44 -12.83 -12.49
CA SER A 386 -5.71 -14.25 -12.83
C SER A 386 -7.20 -14.62 -12.79
N LYS A 387 -8.03 -13.91 -12.02
CA LYS A 387 -9.49 -14.13 -11.96
C LYS A 387 -10.23 -13.57 -13.17
N ILE A 388 -9.62 -12.66 -13.93
CA ILE A 388 -10.25 -12.04 -15.10
C ILE A 388 -9.86 -12.82 -16.35
N SER A 389 -10.73 -13.69 -16.84
CA SER A 389 -10.47 -14.51 -18.04
C SER A 389 -10.58 -13.71 -19.34
N ASP A 390 -11.47 -12.73 -19.41
CA ASP A 390 -11.66 -11.90 -20.60
C ASP A 390 -10.51 -10.89 -20.79
N HIS A 391 -9.88 -10.94 -21.97
CA HIS A 391 -8.72 -10.10 -22.26
C HIS A 391 -9.07 -8.61 -22.31
N GLN A 392 -10.27 -8.24 -22.77
CA GLN A 392 -10.69 -6.84 -22.84
C GLN A 392 -10.96 -6.26 -21.45
N ALA A 393 -11.69 -6.99 -20.61
CA ALA A 393 -11.92 -6.63 -19.21
C ALA A 393 -10.59 -6.53 -18.45
N ARG A 394 -9.65 -7.46 -18.69
CA ARG A 394 -8.32 -7.42 -18.08
C ARG A 394 -7.53 -6.20 -18.54
N LEU A 395 -7.57 -5.87 -19.83
CA LEU A 395 -6.92 -4.69 -20.38
C LEU A 395 -7.47 -3.39 -19.76
N GLN A 396 -8.79 -3.25 -19.68
CA GLN A 396 -9.43 -2.09 -19.05
C GLN A 396 -9.10 -1.99 -17.55
N SER A 397 -9.12 -3.12 -16.86
CA SER A 397 -8.70 -3.21 -15.47
C SER A 397 -7.25 -2.75 -15.29
N ALA A 398 -6.33 -3.21 -16.16
CA ALA A 398 -4.93 -2.80 -16.14
C ALA A 398 -4.78 -1.28 -16.34
N LEU A 399 -5.45 -0.70 -17.34
CA LEU A 399 -5.38 0.74 -17.58
C LEU A 399 -5.81 1.55 -16.35
N ASN A 400 -6.88 1.13 -15.66
CA ASN A 400 -7.32 1.77 -14.43
C ASN A 400 -6.30 1.63 -13.28
N ILE A 401 -5.82 0.41 -13.05
CA ILE A 401 -4.90 0.08 -11.95
C ILE A 401 -3.56 0.79 -12.12
N TYR A 402 -2.94 0.68 -13.31
CA TYR A 402 -1.60 1.22 -13.53
C TYR A 402 -1.58 2.75 -13.70
N THR A 403 -2.71 3.36 -14.04
CA THR A 403 -2.88 4.82 -13.95
C THR A 403 -2.87 5.29 -12.48
N GLN A 404 -3.61 4.60 -11.59
CA GLN A 404 -3.56 4.88 -10.16
C GLN A 404 -2.15 4.64 -9.60
N MET A 405 -1.52 3.52 -9.97
CA MET A 405 -0.16 3.18 -9.54
C MET A 405 0.85 4.24 -9.99
N GLY A 406 0.80 4.71 -11.25
CA GLY A 406 1.67 5.78 -11.74
C GLY A 406 1.50 7.08 -10.94
N THR A 407 0.26 7.43 -10.59
CA THR A 407 -0.03 8.59 -9.73
C THR A 407 0.56 8.42 -8.33
N ILE A 408 0.41 7.24 -7.73
CA ILE A 408 0.98 6.90 -6.41
C ILE A 408 2.51 6.99 -6.44
N LEU A 409 3.15 6.42 -7.47
CA LEU A 409 4.61 6.43 -7.61
C LEU A 409 5.17 7.85 -7.78
N ASN A 410 4.48 8.71 -8.53
CA ASN A 410 4.83 10.13 -8.60
C ASN A 410 4.72 10.81 -7.23
N GLY A 411 3.71 10.49 -6.42
CA GLY A 411 3.61 10.97 -5.04
C GLY A 411 4.81 10.55 -4.19
N ILE A 412 5.17 9.25 -4.21
CA ILE A 412 6.34 8.72 -3.48
C ILE A 412 7.63 9.42 -3.94
N LYS A 413 7.81 9.59 -5.25
CA LYS A 413 8.96 10.30 -5.84
C LYS A 413 9.05 11.74 -5.35
N ASN A 414 7.92 12.47 -5.38
CA ASN A 414 7.86 13.88 -4.99
C ASN A 414 8.14 14.08 -3.50
N ASP A 415 7.80 13.09 -2.67
CA ASP A 415 8.15 13.05 -1.24
C ASP A 415 9.62 12.68 -0.98
N GLY A 416 10.42 12.39 -2.02
CA GLY A 416 11.83 12.07 -1.89
C GLY A 416 12.09 10.61 -1.51
N PHE A 417 11.25 9.68 -1.97
CA PHE A 417 11.42 8.24 -1.71
C PHE A 417 11.43 7.42 -3.00
N GLY A 418 12.02 6.22 -2.93
CA GLY A 418 11.87 5.19 -3.95
C GLY A 418 11.34 3.89 -3.36
N PHE A 419 10.83 3.01 -4.25
CA PHE A 419 10.17 1.74 -3.91
C PHE A 419 10.78 0.58 -4.71
N PRO A 420 11.97 0.07 -4.31
CA PRO A 420 12.76 -0.90 -5.05
C PRO A 420 12.23 -2.35 -5.03
N ASP A 421 11.17 -2.66 -4.26
CA ASP A 421 10.54 -4.01 -4.25
C ASP A 421 9.14 -3.99 -4.88
N MET A 422 8.97 -3.27 -5.99
CA MET A 422 7.69 -3.15 -6.66
C MET A 422 7.34 -4.38 -7.50
N LYS A 423 6.34 -5.14 -7.07
CA LYS A 423 5.79 -6.31 -7.77
C LYS A 423 4.28 -6.42 -7.55
N ASN A 424 3.55 -7.06 -8.45
CA ASN A 424 2.09 -7.18 -8.37
C ASN A 424 1.59 -7.83 -7.07
N THR A 425 2.37 -8.72 -6.45
CA THR A 425 2.04 -9.32 -5.15
C THR A 425 2.17 -8.38 -3.94
N ASN A 426 2.80 -7.22 -4.10
CA ASN A 426 2.92 -6.20 -3.04
C ASN A 426 1.82 -5.12 -3.12
N TRP A 427 1.06 -5.08 -4.23
CA TRP A 427 -0.06 -4.19 -4.43
C TRP A 427 -1.36 -4.96 -4.24
N LEU A 428 -2.29 -4.38 -3.47
CA LEU A 428 -3.62 -4.94 -3.26
C LEU A 428 -4.66 -4.11 -4.02
N ILE A 429 -5.86 -4.65 -4.14
CA ILE A 429 -7.01 -3.93 -4.70
C ILE A 429 -8.26 -4.20 -3.88
N ASP A 430 -9.06 -3.16 -3.69
CA ASP A 430 -10.38 -3.20 -3.06
C ASP A 430 -11.36 -2.28 -3.82
N GLU A 431 -12.56 -2.09 -3.28
CA GLU A 431 -13.58 -1.21 -3.85
C GLU A 431 -13.16 0.28 -3.94
N ARG A 432 -12.13 0.68 -3.18
CA ARG A 432 -11.56 2.03 -3.18
C ARG A 432 -10.39 2.17 -4.16
N GLY A 433 -9.94 1.08 -4.77
CA GLY A 433 -8.91 1.06 -5.80
C GLY A 433 -7.60 0.41 -5.36
N VAL A 434 -6.48 0.91 -5.88
CA VAL A 434 -5.15 0.34 -5.61
C VAL A 434 -4.69 0.69 -4.20
N ARG A 435 -4.19 -0.34 -3.50
CA ARG A 435 -3.67 -0.28 -2.14
C ARG A 435 -2.25 -0.81 -2.07
N LEU A 436 -1.49 -0.37 -1.07
CA LEU A 436 -0.15 -0.88 -0.81
C LEU A 436 -0.10 -1.49 0.60
N ALA A 437 0.38 -2.73 0.71
CA ALA A 437 0.44 -3.46 1.98
C ALA A 437 1.86 -3.92 2.37
N ASP A 438 2.81 -3.92 1.42
CA ASP A 438 4.22 -4.17 1.70
C ASP A 438 5.04 -2.91 1.46
N SER A 439 5.39 -2.24 2.55
CA SER A 439 6.02 -0.92 2.63
C SER A 439 7.48 -0.96 3.10
N LYS A 440 8.02 -2.15 3.38
CA LYS A 440 9.33 -2.28 4.04
C LYS A 440 10.52 -1.95 3.15
N SER A 441 10.33 -1.82 1.85
CA SER A 441 11.43 -1.56 0.91
C SER A 441 11.64 -0.07 0.60
N PHE A 442 10.81 0.85 1.14
CA PHE A 442 11.00 2.27 0.90
C PHE A 442 12.38 2.76 1.33
N MET A 443 12.98 3.61 0.49
CA MET A 443 14.29 4.22 0.73
C MET A 443 14.27 5.71 0.44
N TYR A 444 15.06 6.47 1.18
CA TYR A 444 15.23 7.90 0.92
C TYR A 444 16.00 8.13 -0.38
N ALA A 445 15.55 9.11 -1.14
CA ALA A 445 16.25 9.67 -2.28
C ALA A 445 16.94 10.98 -1.88
N ASN A 446 18.06 11.29 -2.54
CA ASN A 446 18.69 12.59 -2.43
C ASN A 446 17.90 13.66 -3.22
N PRO A 447 18.25 14.95 -3.13
CA PRO A 447 17.57 16.02 -3.87
C PRO A 447 17.62 15.90 -5.41
N ARG A 448 18.44 15.01 -5.96
CA ARG A 448 18.48 14.70 -7.40
C ARG A 448 17.51 13.56 -7.78
N GLY A 449 16.70 13.06 -6.85
CA GLY A 449 15.81 11.93 -7.09
C GLY A 449 16.55 10.60 -7.21
N GLN A 450 17.67 10.43 -6.50
CA GLN A 450 18.46 9.20 -6.56
C GLN A 450 18.57 8.51 -5.21
N ILE A 451 18.40 7.19 -5.16
CA ILE A 451 18.71 6.38 -3.98
C ILE A 451 20.22 6.16 -3.93
N ASP A 452 20.86 6.65 -2.89
CA ASP A 452 22.21 6.26 -2.49
C ASP A 452 22.13 5.36 -1.24
N THR A 453 22.50 4.09 -1.43
CA THR A 453 22.48 3.05 -0.37
C THR A 453 23.51 3.30 0.73
N LYS A 454 24.50 4.15 0.49
CA LYS A 454 25.54 4.52 1.46
C LYS A 454 25.27 5.86 2.15
N SER A 455 24.23 6.57 1.74
CA SER A 455 23.86 7.85 2.34
C SER A 455 23.51 7.70 3.81
N GLU A 456 23.74 8.77 4.57
CA GLU A 456 23.46 8.80 6.01
C GLU A 456 21.96 8.60 6.33
N ALA A 457 21.06 9.00 5.42
CA ALA A 457 19.62 8.77 5.54
C ALA A 457 19.25 7.28 5.41
N ASN A 458 19.97 6.53 4.57
CA ASN A 458 19.72 5.12 4.29
C ASN A 458 20.61 4.17 5.11
N ARG A 459 21.41 4.66 6.07
CA ARG A 459 22.41 3.84 6.79
C ARG A 459 21.84 2.64 7.56
N TYR A 460 20.58 2.72 7.98
CA TYR A 460 19.85 1.64 8.66
C TYR A 460 18.94 0.84 7.71
N PHE A 461 18.90 1.20 6.42
CA PHE A 461 18.03 0.60 5.43
C PHE A 461 18.78 -0.46 4.64
N GLY A 462 18.21 -1.67 4.60
CA GLY A 462 18.59 -2.69 3.63
C GLY A 462 17.98 -2.40 2.27
N PHE A 463 18.77 -2.58 1.19
CA PHE A 463 18.26 -2.52 -0.17
C PHE A 463 17.48 -3.80 -0.50
N ILE A 464 16.16 -3.78 -0.31
CA ILE A 464 15.26 -4.92 -0.58
C ILE A 464 14.73 -4.79 -2.00
N SER A 465 14.83 -5.88 -2.77
CA SER A 465 14.29 -5.95 -4.13
C SER A 465 13.93 -7.39 -4.51
N THR A 466 13.18 -7.55 -5.60
CA THR A 466 12.78 -8.85 -6.15
C THR A 466 13.44 -9.07 -7.50
N GLY A 467 14.34 -10.06 -7.58
CA GLY A 467 15.24 -10.26 -8.72
C GLY A 467 14.58 -10.23 -10.11
N TYR A 468 13.41 -10.85 -10.28
CA TYR A 468 12.71 -10.86 -11.57
C TYR A 468 12.06 -9.52 -11.95
N MET A 469 12.03 -8.53 -11.06
CA MET A 469 11.54 -7.17 -11.31
C MET A 469 12.67 -6.14 -11.46
N ASN A 470 13.88 -6.50 -11.05
CA ASN A 470 14.99 -5.57 -10.94
C ASN A 470 15.38 -4.99 -12.31
N PRO A 471 15.56 -3.66 -12.41
CA PRO A 471 16.20 -3.07 -13.56
C PRO A 471 17.72 -3.37 -13.56
N PRO A 472 18.41 -3.33 -14.72
CA PRO A 472 19.82 -3.72 -14.84
C PRO A 472 20.77 -2.99 -13.88
N GLU A 473 20.49 -1.71 -13.60
CA GLU A 473 21.30 -0.86 -12.73
C GLU A 473 21.34 -1.31 -11.26
N PHE A 474 20.42 -2.18 -10.80
CA PHE A 474 20.43 -2.69 -9.42
C PHE A 474 21.67 -3.53 -9.11
N SER A 475 22.27 -4.17 -10.13
CA SER A 475 23.56 -4.88 -9.97
C SER A 475 24.69 -3.97 -9.48
N ARG A 476 24.54 -2.65 -9.65
CA ARG A 476 25.52 -1.62 -9.26
C ARG A 476 25.03 -0.73 -8.11
N ALA A 477 23.91 -1.05 -7.45
CA ALA A 477 23.30 -0.24 -6.38
C ALA A 477 24.25 0.07 -5.20
N ALA A 478 25.23 -0.78 -4.97
CA ALA A 478 26.23 -0.60 -3.92
C ALA A 478 27.33 0.42 -4.29
N THR A 479 27.48 0.77 -5.55
CA THR A 479 28.55 1.66 -6.05
C THR A 479 28.02 2.87 -6.81
N HIS A 480 26.76 2.84 -7.26
CA HIS A 480 26.15 3.89 -8.05
C HIS A 480 24.75 4.22 -7.52
N PRO A 481 24.40 5.52 -7.39
CA PRO A 481 23.04 5.92 -7.09
C PRO A 481 22.05 5.47 -8.16
N ILE A 482 20.82 5.16 -7.76
CA ILE A 482 19.74 4.71 -8.65
C ILE A 482 18.75 5.85 -8.84
N ASP A 483 18.46 6.24 -10.08
CA ASP A 483 17.38 7.18 -10.41
C ASP A 483 16.01 6.54 -10.11
N ILE A 484 15.24 7.16 -9.20
CA ILE A 484 13.98 6.59 -8.72
C ILE A 484 12.89 6.58 -9.79
N ASP A 485 12.81 7.62 -10.63
CA ASP A 485 11.78 7.74 -11.66
C ASP A 485 12.01 6.70 -12.76
N LYS A 486 13.27 6.51 -13.17
CA LYS A 486 13.62 5.47 -14.14
C LYS A 486 13.41 4.09 -13.55
N MET A 487 13.86 3.83 -12.32
CA MET A 487 13.64 2.55 -11.63
C MET A 487 12.14 2.21 -11.57
N HIS A 488 11.31 3.15 -11.09
CA HIS A 488 9.86 2.95 -10.99
C HIS A 488 9.21 2.68 -12.34
N SER A 489 9.57 3.43 -13.40
CA SER A 489 9.07 3.19 -14.75
C SER A 489 9.35 1.76 -15.23
N PHE A 490 10.58 1.27 -15.05
CA PHE A 490 10.95 -0.08 -15.47
C PHE A 490 10.12 -1.15 -14.77
N MET A 491 10.07 -1.06 -13.44
CA MET A 491 9.34 -2.02 -12.63
C MET A 491 7.83 -1.95 -12.92
N MET A 492 7.29 -0.76 -13.23
CA MET A 492 5.87 -0.58 -13.57
C MET A 492 5.56 -1.20 -14.94
N GLY A 493 6.46 -1.05 -15.90
CA GLY A 493 6.34 -1.67 -17.22
C GLY A 493 6.32 -3.20 -17.12
N LYS A 494 7.18 -3.78 -16.28
CA LYS A 494 7.20 -5.23 -16.02
C LYS A 494 5.94 -5.72 -15.32
N ASN A 495 5.48 -4.99 -14.29
CA ASN A 495 4.24 -5.32 -13.59
C ASN A 495 3.04 -5.28 -14.54
N LEU A 496 2.94 -4.23 -15.34
CA LEU A 496 1.88 -4.04 -16.33
C LEU A 496 1.87 -5.18 -17.36
N TYR A 497 3.04 -5.54 -17.91
CA TYR A 497 3.17 -6.70 -18.80
C TYR A 497 2.69 -8.00 -18.14
N GLN A 498 3.17 -8.28 -16.92
CA GLN A 498 2.78 -9.48 -16.17
C GLN A 498 1.27 -9.54 -15.98
N TYR A 499 0.65 -8.43 -15.60
CA TYR A 499 -0.78 -8.36 -15.33
C TYR A 499 -1.61 -8.60 -16.59
N VAL A 500 -1.32 -7.93 -17.70
CA VAL A 500 -2.14 -8.06 -18.92
C VAL A 500 -1.97 -9.41 -19.62
N THR A 501 -0.79 -10.03 -19.51
CA THR A 501 -0.52 -11.35 -20.09
C THR A 501 -0.90 -12.49 -19.14
N GLY A 502 -0.91 -12.25 -17.83
CA GLY A 502 -1.04 -13.30 -16.82
C GLY A 502 0.16 -14.26 -16.78
N CYS A 503 1.33 -13.85 -17.28
CA CYS A 503 2.50 -14.71 -17.26
C CYS A 503 3.01 -14.93 -15.81
N PRO A 504 3.53 -16.12 -15.47
CA PRO A 504 4.14 -16.36 -14.17
C PRO A 504 5.43 -15.55 -13.99
N TRP A 505 5.83 -15.32 -12.74
CA TRP A 505 7.05 -14.58 -12.39
C TRP A 505 8.32 -15.16 -13.03
N SER A 506 8.35 -16.48 -13.27
CA SER A 506 9.50 -17.18 -13.86
C SER A 506 9.78 -16.70 -15.29
N GLU A 507 8.76 -16.28 -16.04
CA GLU A 507 8.91 -15.74 -17.38
C GLU A 507 9.49 -14.32 -17.40
N LEU A 508 9.52 -13.61 -16.27
CA LEU A 508 10.11 -12.28 -16.16
C LEU A 508 11.58 -12.31 -15.75
N HIS A 509 12.05 -13.46 -15.24
CA HIS A 509 13.37 -13.61 -14.67
C HIS A 509 14.46 -13.46 -15.73
N GLY A 510 15.48 -12.63 -15.44
CA GLY A 510 16.59 -12.36 -16.37
C GLY A 510 16.25 -11.45 -17.57
N LYS A 511 14.97 -11.05 -17.73
CA LYS A 511 14.55 -10.18 -18.83
C LYS A 511 14.73 -8.72 -18.49
N SER A 512 15.37 -7.99 -19.40
CA SER A 512 15.72 -6.59 -19.18
C SER A 512 15.49 -5.69 -20.38
N SER A 513 15.14 -6.25 -21.54
CA SER A 513 14.82 -5.52 -22.75
C SER A 513 13.48 -5.94 -23.31
N ALA A 514 12.81 -5.07 -24.06
CA ALA A 514 11.54 -5.40 -24.70
C ALA A 514 11.63 -6.57 -25.70
N ALA A 515 12.81 -6.83 -26.27
CA ALA A 515 13.04 -7.96 -27.16
C ALA A 515 12.89 -9.32 -26.45
N ASP A 516 13.02 -9.35 -25.12
CA ASP A 516 12.91 -10.56 -24.32
C ASP A 516 11.44 -10.99 -24.06
N TYR A 517 10.48 -10.13 -24.40
CA TYR A 517 9.06 -10.28 -24.05
C TYR A 517 8.20 -10.73 -25.24
N ASN A 518 7.18 -11.54 -24.95
CA ASN A 518 6.25 -12.03 -25.96
C ASN A 518 5.07 -11.06 -26.15
N PHE A 519 5.23 -10.15 -27.10
CA PHE A 519 4.16 -9.22 -27.48
C PHE A 519 3.20 -9.75 -28.55
N ASN A 520 3.18 -11.06 -28.82
CA ASN A 520 2.19 -11.70 -29.70
C ASN A 520 0.91 -12.12 -28.96
N HIS A 521 0.84 -11.88 -27.65
CA HIS A 521 -0.33 -12.17 -26.82
C HIS A 521 -1.60 -11.45 -27.35
N PRO A 522 -2.79 -12.08 -27.32
CA PRO A 522 -4.03 -11.49 -27.86
C PRO A 522 -4.36 -10.08 -27.34
N VAL A 523 -4.02 -9.79 -26.09
CA VAL A 523 -4.25 -8.47 -25.45
C VAL A 523 -3.55 -7.31 -26.15
N PHE A 524 -2.53 -7.58 -26.98
CA PHE A 524 -1.78 -6.55 -27.70
C PHE A 524 -2.25 -6.35 -29.14
N LYS A 525 -3.30 -7.03 -29.61
CA LYS A 525 -3.68 -7.04 -31.03
C LYS A 525 -4.47 -5.82 -31.49
N ASP A 526 -5.38 -5.32 -30.67
CA ASP A 526 -6.19 -4.15 -31.01
C ASP A 526 -5.43 -2.83 -30.79
N ASP A 527 -6.05 -1.69 -31.17
CA ASP A 527 -5.44 -0.37 -31.07
C ASP A 527 -5.01 0.00 -29.64
N VAL A 528 -5.79 -0.40 -28.62
CA VAL A 528 -5.48 -0.14 -27.20
C VAL A 528 -4.28 -0.97 -26.78
N GLY A 529 -4.28 -2.25 -27.12
CA GLY A 529 -3.21 -3.20 -26.88
C GLY A 529 -1.90 -2.80 -27.55
N GLN A 530 -1.93 -2.35 -28.81
CA GLN A 530 -0.74 -1.88 -29.53
C GLN A 530 -0.15 -0.63 -28.87
N ARG A 531 -1.02 0.30 -28.44
CA ARG A 531 -0.59 1.48 -27.68
C ARG A 531 0.11 1.06 -26.39
N LEU A 532 -0.50 0.14 -25.64
CA LEU A 532 0.04 -0.37 -24.39
C LEU A 532 1.40 -1.07 -24.58
N LYS A 533 1.52 -1.90 -25.62
CA LYS A 533 2.79 -2.53 -26.02
C LYS A 533 3.89 -1.48 -26.25
N ALA A 534 3.58 -0.41 -26.99
CA ALA A 534 4.53 0.67 -27.26
C ALA A 534 4.94 1.43 -25.99
N THR A 535 4.02 1.62 -25.05
CA THR A 535 4.29 2.19 -23.73
C THR A 535 5.21 1.29 -22.91
N ILE A 536 4.84 0.01 -22.70
CA ILE A 536 5.65 -0.97 -21.96
C ILE A 536 7.07 -1.03 -22.53
N THR A 537 7.21 -1.13 -23.85
CA THR A 537 8.51 -1.20 -24.55
C THR A 537 9.44 -0.04 -24.18
N ARG A 538 8.92 1.17 -24.01
CA ARG A 538 9.70 2.35 -23.64
C ARG A 538 9.93 2.48 -22.13
N MET A 539 9.04 1.90 -21.32
CA MET A 539 9.20 1.82 -19.86
C MET A 539 10.30 0.84 -19.46
N ILE A 540 10.49 -0.25 -20.21
CA ILE A 540 11.45 -1.32 -19.85
C ILE A 540 12.77 -1.23 -20.62
N GLN A 541 13.16 -0.04 -21.08
CA GLN A 541 14.47 0.14 -21.70
C GLN A 541 15.60 -0.18 -20.69
N PRO A 542 16.61 -0.98 -21.09
CA PRO A 542 17.70 -1.37 -20.19
C PRO A 542 18.44 -0.15 -19.62
N GLU A 543 18.75 0.80 -20.49
CA GLU A 543 19.46 2.03 -20.14
C GLU A 543 18.50 3.05 -19.50
N PRO A 544 18.74 3.49 -18.24
CA PRO A 544 17.85 4.41 -17.53
C PRO A 544 17.60 5.73 -18.28
N SER A 545 18.62 6.25 -18.97
CA SER A 545 18.51 7.51 -19.72
C SER A 545 17.60 7.42 -20.95
N ALA A 546 17.47 6.23 -21.57
CA ALA A 546 16.57 5.97 -22.70
C ALA A 546 15.14 5.64 -22.28
N ARG A 547 14.92 5.40 -20.99
CA ARG A 547 13.65 4.99 -20.41
C ARG A 547 12.72 6.18 -20.20
N ILE A 548 11.45 6.06 -20.56
CA ILE A 548 10.48 7.13 -20.27
C ILE A 548 10.26 7.27 -18.75
N SER A 549 9.86 8.47 -18.31
CA SER A 549 9.50 8.72 -16.92
C SER A 549 8.17 8.09 -16.54
N VAL A 550 7.90 7.99 -15.23
CA VAL A 550 6.58 7.56 -14.72
C VAL A 550 5.49 8.53 -15.18
N ASP A 551 5.76 9.84 -15.12
CA ASP A 551 4.84 10.88 -15.61
C ASP A 551 4.47 10.70 -17.09
N ARG A 552 5.47 10.39 -17.93
CA ARG A 552 5.21 10.15 -19.35
C ARG A 552 4.44 8.86 -19.58
N ALA A 553 4.76 7.80 -18.84
CA ALA A 553 4.01 6.55 -18.90
C ALA A 553 2.53 6.77 -18.51
N LEU A 554 2.26 7.56 -17.47
CA LEU A 554 0.90 7.90 -17.02
C LEU A 554 0.10 8.60 -18.11
N GLN A 555 0.67 9.60 -18.78
CA GLN A 555 0.02 10.29 -19.90
C GLN A 555 -0.37 9.32 -21.02
N GLU A 556 0.48 8.32 -21.29
CA GLU A 556 0.25 7.35 -22.35
C GLU A 556 -0.77 6.28 -21.96
N LEU A 557 -0.83 5.89 -20.69
CA LEU A 557 -1.89 5.03 -20.16
C LEU A 557 -3.25 5.72 -20.23
N GLU A 558 -3.33 7.01 -19.87
CA GLU A 558 -4.57 7.79 -19.99
C GLU A 558 -5.03 7.92 -21.45
N LEU A 559 -4.09 8.14 -22.37
CA LEU A 559 -4.40 8.14 -23.80
C LEU A 559 -4.87 6.76 -24.28
N ALA A 560 -4.25 5.67 -23.82
CA ALA A 560 -4.70 4.31 -24.14
C ALA A 560 -6.12 4.05 -23.62
N LYS A 561 -6.44 4.53 -22.41
CA LYS A 561 -7.78 4.47 -21.81
C LYS A 561 -8.82 5.27 -22.60
N ALA A 562 -8.43 6.40 -23.16
CA ALA A 562 -9.31 7.26 -23.95
C ALA A 562 -9.46 6.84 -25.44
N MET A 563 -8.82 5.75 -25.86
CA MET A 563 -8.89 5.26 -27.24
C MET A 563 -10.32 5.02 -27.78
N PRO A 564 -11.29 4.51 -27.01
CA PRO A 564 -12.67 4.39 -27.52
C PRO A 564 -13.24 5.74 -27.98
N GLN A 565 -12.92 6.83 -27.29
CA GLN A 565 -13.36 8.17 -27.68
C GLN A 565 -12.61 8.67 -28.93
N ILE A 566 -11.34 8.30 -29.10
CA ILE A 566 -10.58 8.61 -30.32
C ILE A 566 -11.19 7.86 -31.52
N VAL A 567 -11.59 6.60 -31.35
CA VAL A 567 -12.29 5.82 -32.39
C VAL A 567 -13.63 6.47 -32.74
N GLU A 568 -14.36 6.96 -31.75
CA GLU A 568 -15.61 7.70 -31.96
C GLU A 568 -15.36 9.02 -32.72
N CYS A 569 -14.32 9.78 -32.37
CA CYS A 569 -13.94 10.98 -33.12
C CYS A 569 -13.63 10.65 -34.59
N ARG A 570 -12.92 9.54 -34.86
CA ARG A 570 -12.67 9.07 -36.23
C ARG A 570 -13.96 8.64 -36.94
N SER A 571 -14.92 8.08 -36.21
CA SER A 571 -16.26 7.78 -36.76
C SER A 571 -17.00 9.07 -37.14
N LEU A 572 -16.95 10.11 -36.31
CA LEU A 572 -17.52 11.43 -36.62
C LEU A 572 -16.85 12.07 -37.84
N LEU A 573 -15.53 11.94 -37.99
CA LEU A 573 -14.80 12.39 -39.19
C LEU A 573 -15.26 11.65 -40.46
N LYS A 574 -15.51 10.33 -40.38
CA LYS A 574 -16.09 9.57 -41.50
C LYS A 574 -17.52 10.03 -41.84
N GLN A 575 -18.33 10.37 -40.82
CA GLN A 575 -19.66 10.93 -41.03
C GLN A 575 -19.57 12.31 -41.71
N LEU A 576 -18.66 13.18 -41.27
CA LEU A 576 -18.37 14.45 -41.93
C LEU A 576 -17.95 14.24 -43.40
N GLN A 577 -17.09 13.26 -43.68
CA GLN A 577 -16.70 12.92 -45.06
C GLN A 577 -17.92 12.54 -45.92
N ALA A 578 -18.90 11.84 -45.36
CA ALA A 578 -20.12 11.45 -46.07
C ALA A 578 -21.06 12.65 -46.37
N THR A 579 -20.87 13.79 -45.69
CA THR A 579 -21.63 15.02 -45.99
C THR A 579 -21.14 15.77 -47.24
N LYS A 580 -19.98 15.41 -47.79
CA LYS A 580 -19.45 16.02 -49.03
C LYS A 580 -20.47 15.94 -50.17
N LEU A 581 -20.55 17.02 -50.97
CA LEU A 581 -21.39 17.05 -52.17
C LEU A 581 -20.71 16.35 -53.36
N GLY A 582 -19.38 16.44 -53.43
CA GLY A 582 -18.54 15.85 -54.48
C GLY A 582 -17.10 15.70 -54.02
N ASN A 583 -16.22 15.25 -54.92
CA ASN A 583 -14.83 14.96 -54.58
C ASN A 583 -13.99 16.21 -54.28
N ASN A 584 -14.41 17.38 -54.78
CA ASN A 584 -13.67 18.65 -54.73
C ASN A 584 -14.04 19.54 -53.52
N ASP A 585 -14.55 18.95 -52.45
CA ASP A 585 -14.91 19.71 -51.23
C ASP A 585 -13.68 19.91 -50.32
N GLU A 586 -12.77 20.78 -50.79
CA GLU A 586 -11.47 21.06 -50.18
C GLU A 586 -11.59 21.49 -48.72
N LYS A 587 -12.62 22.26 -48.34
CA LYS A 587 -12.76 22.73 -46.95
C LYS A 587 -13.12 21.61 -45.98
N ILE A 588 -13.94 20.64 -46.39
CA ILE A 588 -14.19 19.45 -45.55
C ILE A 588 -12.92 18.60 -45.46
N ASP A 589 -12.21 18.40 -46.56
CA ASP A 589 -10.96 17.63 -46.56
C ASP A 589 -9.88 18.30 -45.69
N ASP A 590 -9.70 19.62 -45.79
CA ASP A 590 -8.79 20.41 -44.95
C ASP A 590 -9.14 20.30 -43.46
N TYR A 591 -10.43 20.40 -43.13
CA TYR A 591 -10.91 20.28 -41.75
C TYR A 591 -10.67 18.88 -41.19
N ILE A 592 -10.98 17.83 -41.96
CA ILE A 592 -10.74 16.44 -41.55
C ILE A 592 -9.24 16.19 -41.39
N ALA A 593 -8.41 16.59 -42.35
CA ALA A 593 -6.96 16.44 -42.28
C ALA A 593 -6.35 17.22 -41.10
N LYS A 594 -6.91 18.39 -40.74
CA LYS A 594 -6.53 19.13 -39.53
C LYS A 594 -6.88 18.33 -38.28
N LYS A 595 -8.11 17.81 -38.16
CA LYS A 595 -8.57 17.05 -36.99
C LYS A 595 -7.90 15.69 -36.85
N GLU A 596 -7.60 15.01 -37.94
CA GLU A 596 -6.80 13.78 -37.93
C GLU A 596 -5.38 14.05 -37.42
N ARG A 597 -4.75 15.17 -37.82
CA ARG A 597 -3.45 15.59 -37.29
C ARG A 597 -3.53 15.93 -35.80
N GLU A 598 -4.57 16.64 -35.37
CA GLU A 598 -4.80 16.92 -33.94
C GLU A 598 -4.90 15.61 -33.14
N LEU A 599 -5.72 14.65 -33.60
CA LEU A 599 -5.87 13.34 -32.96
C LEU A 599 -4.56 12.51 -32.98
N ALA A 600 -3.79 12.57 -34.07
CA ALA A 600 -2.52 11.85 -34.20
C ALA A 600 -1.42 12.41 -33.29
N ASN A 601 -1.45 13.72 -33.03
CA ASN A 601 -0.47 14.42 -32.21
C ASN A 601 -0.87 14.54 -30.73
N LEU A 602 -1.95 13.88 -30.30
CA LEU A 602 -2.40 13.91 -28.91
C LEU A 602 -1.32 13.40 -27.95
N THR A 603 -0.92 14.27 -27.04
CA THR A 603 -0.02 13.95 -25.93
C THR A 603 -0.76 13.80 -24.60
N ASN A 604 -2.04 14.16 -24.54
CA ASN A 604 -2.86 14.08 -23.33
C ASN A 604 -4.32 13.70 -23.68
N ALA A 605 -4.94 12.90 -22.83
CA ALA A 605 -6.34 12.50 -22.99
C ALA A 605 -7.34 13.64 -22.75
N ARG A 606 -6.93 14.70 -22.03
CA ARG A 606 -7.80 15.84 -21.67
C ARG A 606 -8.34 16.63 -22.86
N ASP A 607 -7.65 16.58 -24.00
CA ASP A 607 -8.04 17.37 -25.18
C ASP A 607 -9.12 16.65 -26.03
N ILE A 608 -9.33 15.36 -25.80
CA ILE A 608 -10.26 14.52 -26.59
C ILE A 608 -11.72 14.98 -26.47
N PRO A 609 -12.27 15.27 -25.26
CA PRO A 609 -13.65 15.75 -25.14
C PRO A 609 -13.91 17.03 -25.92
N ALA A 610 -12.95 17.97 -25.94
CA ALA A 610 -13.07 19.22 -26.68
C ALA A 610 -13.11 18.97 -28.19
N ILE A 611 -12.21 18.13 -28.73
CA ILE A 611 -12.21 17.73 -30.13
C ILE A 611 -13.54 17.05 -30.49
N LYS A 612 -14.00 16.11 -29.66
CA LYS A 612 -15.28 15.41 -29.87
C LYS A 612 -16.46 16.38 -29.91
N GLN A 613 -16.52 17.33 -28.98
CA GLN A 613 -17.57 18.35 -28.92
C GLN A 613 -17.57 19.23 -30.18
N GLU A 614 -16.39 19.66 -30.64
CA GLU A 614 -16.26 20.44 -31.87
C GLU A 614 -16.75 19.64 -33.08
N LEU A 615 -16.33 18.38 -33.23
CA LEU A 615 -16.79 17.50 -34.32
C LEU A 615 -18.31 17.31 -34.33
N ASN A 616 -18.91 17.06 -33.16
CA ASN A 616 -20.36 16.93 -33.03
C ASN A 616 -21.08 18.22 -33.39
N THR A 617 -20.56 19.37 -32.96
CA THR A 617 -21.15 20.68 -33.27
C THR A 617 -21.12 20.96 -34.76
N THR A 618 -19.95 20.74 -35.41
CA THR A 618 -19.80 20.87 -36.86
C THR A 618 -20.75 19.93 -37.61
N LEU A 619 -20.83 18.67 -37.20
CA LEU A 619 -21.70 17.69 -37.85
C LEU A 619 -23.18 18.04 -37.67
N ALA A 620 -23.59 18.50 -36.49
CA ALA A 620 -24.95 18.97 -36.24
C ALA A 620 -25.32 20.18 -37.11
N HIS A 621 -24.41 21.16 -37.26
CA HIS A 621 -24.62 22.29 -38.17
C HIS A 621 -24.76 21.85 -39.62
N LEU A 622 -23.99 20.86 -40.07
CA LEU A 622 -24.12 20.30 -41.42
C LEU A 622 -25.41 19.50 -41.60
N HIS A 623 -25.85 18.76 -40.58
CA HIS A 623 -27.12 18.01 -40.60
C HIS A 623 -28.34 18.94 -40.61
N GLN A 624 -28.31 20.05 -39.88
CA GLN A 624 -29.35 21.09 -39.99
C GLN A 624 -29.48 21.61 -41.43
N ASN A 625 -28.38 21.59 -42.18
CA ASN A 625 -28.33 21.98 -43.59
C ASN A 625 -28.50 20.82 -44.58
N GLN A 626 -28.84 19.61 -44.10
CA GLN A 626 -28.96 18.42 -44.95
C GLN A 626 -30.05 18.58 -46.01
N ALA A 627 -31.12 19.33 -45.72
CA ALA A 627 -32.17 19.65 -46.70
C ALA A 627 -31.62 20.47 -47.87
N THR A 628 -30.82 21.51 -47.60
CA THR A 628 -30.15 22.33 -48.62
C THR A 628 -29.14 21.53 -49.42
N ILE A 629 -28.33 20.70 -48.74
CA ILE A 629 -27.38 19.81 -49.41
C ILE A 629 -28.13 18.79 -50.28
N GLY A 630 -29.27 18.28 -49.82
CA GLY A 630 -30.17 17.42 -50.59
C GLY A 630 -30.64 18.09 -51.89
N ILE A 631 -31.09 19.35 -51.82
CA ILE A 631 -31.45 20.14 -53.01
C ILE A 631 -30.27 20.22 -53.99
N LEU A 632 -29.06 20.48 -53.50
CA LEU A 632 -27.86 20.56 -54.35
C LEU A 632 -27.49 19.19 -54.95
N LYS A 633 -27.67 18.09 -54.20
CA LYS A 633 -27.49 16.71 -54.70
C LYS A 633 -28.50 16.39 -55.80
N ASP A 634 -29.76 16.80 -55.65
CA ASP A 634 -30.81 16.60 -56.64
C ASP A 634 -30.54 17.42 -57.91
N ILE A 635 -30.11 18.67 -57.75
CA ILE A 635 -29.72 19.53 -58.88
C ILE A 635 -28.55 18.90 -59.65
N THR A 636 -27.50 18.45 -58.96
CA THR A 636 -26.33 17.85 -59.59
C THR A 636 -26.65 16.49 -60.22
N ALA A 637 -27.49 15.65 -59.59
CA ALA A 637 -27.98 14.40 -60.16
C ALA A 637 -28.75 14.63 -61.48
N ASN A 638 -29.64 15.62 -61.52
CA ASN A 638 -30.39 15.99 -62.74
C ASN A 638 -29.51 16.55 -63.87
N LEU A 639 -28.28 16.95 -63.57
CA LEU A 639 -27.30 17.39 -64.57
C LEU A 639 -26.47 16.22 -65.12
N LYS A 640 -26.38 15.08 -64.41
CA LYS A 640 -25.62 13.90 -64.86
C LYS A 640 -26.21 13.35 -66.17
N GLY A 641 -25.33 12.96 -67.09
CA GLY A 641 -25.72 12.44 -68.42
C GLY A 641 -26.18 13.51 -69.43
N SER A 642 -26.37 14.76 -69.02
CA SER A 642 -26.66 15.85 -69.95
C SER A 642 -25.40 16.40 -70.60
N TRP A 643 -25.48 16.80 -71.88
CA TRP A 643 -24.36 17.42 -72.58
C TRP A 643 -23.97 18.75 -71.91
N GLY A 644 -22.71 18.89 -71.49
CA GLY A 644 -22.21 20.02 -70.68
C GLY A 644 -22.56 19.96 -69.18
N GLY A 645 -23.26 18.91 -68.73
CA GLY A 645 -23.66 18.74 -67.33
C GLY A 645 -22.47 18.52 -66.38
N ALA A 646 -21.50 17.71 -66.78
CA ALA A 646 -20.31 17.40 -65.97
C ALA A 646 -19.50 18.66 -65.59
N ALA A 647 -19.18 19.50 -66.57
CA ALA A 647 -18.44 20.76 -66.33
C ALA A 647 -19.21 21.73 -65.42
N LYS A 648 -20.55 21.73 -65.50
CA LYS A 648 -21.38 22.54 -64.60
C LYS A 648 -21.45 21.98 -63.19
N ILE A 649 -21.58 20.65 -63.04
CA ILE A 649 -21.51 19.98 -61.74
C ILE A 649 -20.19 20.31 -61.06
N GLU A 650 -19.07 20.21 -61.78
CA GLU A 650 -17.73 20.55 -61.27
C GLU A 650 -17.66 22.00 -60.79
N ARG A 651 -18.21 22.97 -61.53
CA ARG A 651 -18.28 24.38 -61.08
C ARG A 651 -19.10 24.54 -59.79
N ILE A 652 -20.24 23.86 -59.68
CA ILE A 652 -21.10 23.91 -58.48
C ILE A 652 -20.37 23.29 -57.29
N GLU A 653 -19.80 22.10 -57.47
CA GLU A 653 -19.06 21.38 -56.42
C GLU A 653 -17.83 22.17 -55.96
N LYS A 654 -17.06 22.75 -56.89
CA LYS A 654 -15.91 23.60 -56.57
C LYS A 654 -16.32 24.87 -55.82
N ALA A 655 -17.39 25.53 -56.25
CA ALA A 655 -17.86 26.74 -55.59
C ALA A 655 -18.41 26.47 -54.18
N LEU A 656 -19.15 25.36 -53.98
CA LEU A 656 -19.58 24.94 -52.65
C LEU A 656 -18.39 24.53 -51.78
N GLY A 657 -17.45 23.76 -52.36
CA GLY A 657 -16.26 23.27 -51.69
C GLY A 657 -15.37 24.37 -51.15
N ALA A 658 -15.39 25.56 -51.76
CA ALA A 658 -14.67 26.74 -51.30
C ALA A 658 -15.30 27.44 -50.08
N ILE A 659 -16.59 27.22 -49.79
CA ILE A 659 -17.30 27.88 -48.69
C ILE A 659 -16.87 27.25 -47.34
N PRO A 660 -16.40 28.06 -46.36
CA PRO A 660 -16.09 27.58 -45.00
C PRO A 660 -17.26 26.85 -44.35
N LEU A 661 -17.00 25.81 -43.56
CA LEU A 661 -18.04 24.93 -43.01
C LEU A 661 -19.08 25.72 -42.18
N GLU A 662 -18.61 26.70 -41.42
CA GLU A 662 -19.41 27.55 -40.54
C GLU A 662 -20.41 28.40 -41.33
N GLN A 663 -20.06 28.76 -42.56
CA GLN A 663 -20.91 29.58 -43.44
C GLN A 663 -21.95 28.74 -44.20
N ARG A 664 -21.82 27.40 -44.22
CA ARG A 664 -22.71 26.54 -44.99
C ARG A 664 -24.13 26.50 -44.43
N MET A 665 -24.35 26.88 -43.19
CA MET A 665 -25.69 26.94 -42.58
C MET A 665 -26.67 27.86 -43.35
N HIS A 666 -26.18 28.85 -44.10
CA HIS A 666 -27.01 29.84 -44.82
C HIS A 666 -26.55 30.00 -46.27
N LEU A 667 -26.65 28.95 -47.08
CA LEU A 667 -26.27 28.98 -48.51
C LEU A 667 -27.24 29.77 -49.39
N ASP A 668 -28.43 30.08 -48.90
CA ASP A 668 -29.46 30.81 -49.62
C ASP A 668 -29.20 32.32 -49.69
N ILE A 669 -28.32 32.85 -48.83
CA ILE A 669 -27.97 34.27 -48.78
C ILE A 669 -26.54 34.43 -49.31
N PRO A 670 -26.31 35.12 -50.45
CA PRO A 670 -24.96 35.34 -50.99
C PRO A 670 -24.28 36.53 -50.29
N ASP A 671 -24.15 36.47 -48.96
CA ASP A 671 -23.54 37.53 -48.13
C ASP A 671 -22.01 37.49 -48.10
N THR A 672 -21.40 36.44 -48.64
CA THR A 672 -19.94 36.31 -48.81
C THR A 672 -19.55 36.06 -50.27
N PRO A 673 -18.33 36.43 -50.69
CA PRO A 673 -17.84 36.17 -52.04
C PRO A 673 -17.93 34.69 -52.45
N GLU A 674 -17.65 33.77 -51.53
CA GLU A 674 -17.71 32.33 -51.75
C GLU A 674 -19.14 31.86 -52.01
N LYS A 675 -20.12 32.35 -51.22
CA LYS A 675 -21.54 32.03 -51.45
C LYS A 675 -22.07 32.67 -52.73
N LEU A 676 -21.65 33.88 -53.06
CA LEU A 676 -21.99 34.50 -54.34
C LEU A 676 -21.44 33.68 -55.52
N ASN A 677 -20.23 33.13 -55.40
CA ASN A 677 -19.66 32.24 -56.41
C ASN A 677 -20.45 30.93 -56.56
N LEU A 678 -20.99 30.37 -55.47
CA LEU A 678 -21.92 29.24 -55.55
C LEU A 678 -23.20 29.62 -56.29
N HIS A 679 -23.78 30.78 -56.00
CA HIS A 679 -24.97 31.30 -56.69
C HIS A 679 -24.69 31.50 -58.19
N LYS A 680 -23.53 32.06 -58.56
CA LYS A 680 -23.06 32.18 -59.94
C LYS A 680 -22.91 30.81 -60.61
N ALA A 681 -22.30 29.84 -59.93
CA ALA A 681 -22.11 28.50 -60.47
C ALA A 681 -23.45 27.80 -60.73
N LEU A 682 -24.39 27.91 -59.79
CA LEU A 682 -25.77 27.44 -59.95
C LEU A 682 -26.49 28.14 -61.11
N ALA A 683 -26.26 29.43 -61.31
CA ALA A 683 -26.88 30.24 -62.35
C ALA A 683 -26.22 30.09 -63.74
N SER A 684 -24.99 29.60 -63.81
CA SER A 684 -24.26 29.42 -65.08
C SER A 684 -24.97 28.46 -66.03
N HIS A 685 -24.91 28.69 -67.35
CA HIS A 685 -25.47 27.75 -68.32
C HIS A 685 -24.56 26.52 -68.51
N ARG A 686 -25.10 25.42 -69.05
CA ARG A 686 -24.31 24.20 -69.34
C ARG A 686 -23.29 24.42 -70.47
N TYR A 687 -23.60 25.34 -71.37
CA TYR A 687 -22.85 25.62 -72.58
C TYR A 687 -22.01 26.87 -72.44
N PHE A 688 -20.75 26.80 -72.85
CA PHE A 688 -19.80 27.93 -72.75
C PHE A 688 -20.16 29.10 -73.68
N TRP A 689 -20.99 28.89 -74.72
CA TRP A 689 -21.43 29.95 -75.64
C TRP A 689 -22.67 30.72 -75.18
N ARG A 690 -23.34 30.28 -74.11
CA ARG A 690 -24.42 31.08 -73.51
C ARG A 690 -23.80 32.11 -72.57
N ALA A 691 -24.30 33.34 -72.63
CA ALA A 691 -23.83 34.44 -71.80
C ALA A 691 -23.85 34.06 -70.31
N GLU A 692 -22.85 34.54 -69.57
CA GLU A 692 -22.81 34.41 -68.12
C GLU A 692 -24.03 35.10 -67.47
N PRO A 693 -24.52 34.59 -66.32
CA PRO A 693 -25.64 35.22 -65.63
C PRO A 693 -25.26 36.65 -65.20
N LYS A 694 -26.15 37.60 -65.42
CA LYS A 694 -25.93 38.99 -64.99
C LYS A 694 -25.94 39.07 -63.47
N ILE A 695 -25.06 39.89 -62.92
CA ILE A 695 -24.95 40.17 -61.48
C ILE A 695 -25.28 41.63 -61.28
N GLU A 696 -26.33 41.89 -60.51
CA GLU A 696 -26.81 43.24 -60.18
C GLU A 696 -26.89 43.32 -58.65
N ASP A 697 -26.27 44.34 -58.07
CA ASP A 697 -26.21 44.57 -56.61
C ASP A 697 -25.76 43.35 -55.79
N GLY A 698 -24.77 42.61 -56.30
CA GLY A 698 -24.22 41.42 -55.65
C GLY A 698 -25.17 40.21 -55.65
N LYS A 699 -26.24 40.22 -56.47
CA LYS A 699 -27.18 39.10 -56.63
C LYS A 699 -27.28 38.66 -58.09
N VAL A 700 -27.62 37.39 -58.29
CA VAL A 700 -27.86 36.83 -59.64
C VAL A 700 -29.21 37.34 -60.16
N HIS A 701 -29.21 37.94 -61.36
CA HIS A 701 -30.43 38.36 -62.04
C HIS A 701 -31.18 37.15 -62.62
N GLU A 702 -32.31 36.79 -62.00
CA GLU A 702 -33.05 35.53 -62.25
C GLU A 702 -33.45 35.32 -63.72
N ALA A 703 -33.86 36.37 -64.43
CA ALA A 703 -34.28 36.24 -65.83
C ALA A 703 -33.15 35.77 -66.78
N THR A 704 -31.90 35.85 -66.34
CA THR A 704 -30.72 35.39 -67.11
C THR A 704 -30.11 34.09 -66.56
N ALA A 705 -30.60 33.62 -65.40
CA ALA A 705 -30.06 32.46 -64.71
C ALA A 705 -30.52 31.14 -65.33
N ALA A 706 -29.69 30.10 -65.22
CA ALA A 706 -30.08 28.76 -65.59
C ALA A 706 -31.12 28.16 -64.62
N ASN A 707 -31.94 27.23 -65.12
CA ASN A 707 -32.99 26.56 -64.34
C ASN A 707 -32.54 25.91 -63.03
N SER A 708 -31.27 25.52 -62.89
CA SER A 708 -30.76 24.99 -61.62
C SER A 708 -30.73 26.03 -60.50
N PHE A 709 -30.47 27.30 -60.81
CA PHE A 709 -30.52 28.38 -59.82
C PHE A 709 -31.96 28.68 -59.41
N VAL A 710 -32.88 28.74 -60.38
CA VAL A 710 -34.31 28.92 -60.12
C VAL A 710 -34.83 27.80 -59.22
N ARG A 711 -34.55 26.53 -59.56
CA ARG A 711 -34.92 25.37 -58.73
C ARG A 711 -34.31 25.41 -57.34
N PHE A 712 -33.04 25.82 -57.22
CA PHE A 712 -32.41 25.97 -55.91
C PHE A 712 -33.15 27.00 -55.06
N LYS A 713 -33.44 28.18 -55.62
CA LYS A 713 -34.12 29.26 -54.89
C LYS A 713 -35.55 28.90 -54.50
N GLU A 714 -36.30 28.27 -55.41
CA GLU A 714 -37.65 27.75 -55.16
C GLU A 714 -37.66 26.71 -54.05
N ALA A 715 -36.74 25.74 -54.08
CA ALA A 715 -36.64 24.71 -53.06
C ALA A 715 -36.21 25.28 -51.70
N MET A 716 -35.29 26.25 -51.67
CA MET A 716 -34.92 26.96 -50.44
C MET A 716 -36.08 27.79 -49.87
N HIS A 717 -36.85 28.47 -50.73
CA HIS A 717 -38.04 29.19 -50.30
C HIS A 717 -39.10 28.24 -49.73
N LYS A 718 -39.34 27.11 -50.40
CA LYS A 718 -40.24 26.06 -49.93
C LYS A 718 -39.83 25.53 -48.56
N ASN A 719 -38.56 25.18 -48.38
CA ASN A 719 -38.04 24.70 -47.09
C ASN A 719 -38.19 25.76 -45.99
N LYS A 720 -37.98 27.05 -46.27
CA LYS A 720 -38.22 28.13 -45.31
C LYS A 720 -39.68 28.24 -44.92
N VAL A 721 -40.60 28.16 -45.89
CA VAL A 721 -42.04 28.23 -45.63
C VAL A 721 -42.51 27.00 -44.85
N GLU A 722 -42.00 25.81 -45.16
CA GLU A 722 -42.29 24.58 -44.43
C GLU A 722 -41.73 24.59 -43.00
N ALA A 723 -40.52 25.12 -42.79
CA ALA A 723 -39.94 25.28 -41.46
C ALA A 723 -40.74 26.26 -40.57
N VAL A 724 -41.37 27.29 -41.16
CA VAL A 724 -42.25 28.24 -40.45
C VAL A 724 -43.65 27.64 -40.21
N ARG A 725 -44.10 26.72 -41.07
CA ARG A 725 -45.43 26.07 -40.98
C ARG A 725 -45.45 24.80 -40.16
N ALA A 726 -44.30 24.18 -39.89
CA ALA A 726 -44.22 23.05 -38.98
C ALA A 726 -44.87 23.48 -37.65
N PRO A 727 -45.96 22.83 -37.20
CA PRO A 727 -46.62 23.22 -35.97
C PRO A 727 -45.57 23.24 -34.86
N VAL A 728 -45.58 24.32 -34.08
CA VAL A 728 -44.87 24.35 -32.80
C VAL A 728 -45.61 23.35 -31.93
N ASP A 729 -45.35 22.06 -32.13
CA ASP A 729 -45.84 21.02 -31.26
C ASP A 729 -45.35 21.40 -29.87
N GLU A 730 -46.33 21.60 -29.00
CA GLU A 730 -46.20 22.00 -27.62
C GLU A 730 -45.10 21.15 -26.99
N VAL A 731 -43.92 21.77 -26.79
CA VAL A 731 -42.82 21.16 -26.03
C VAL A 731 -43.32 21.06 -24.60
N THR A 732 -44.07 20.00 -24.32
CA THR A 732 -44.30 19.50 -22.98
C THR A 732 -42.93 19.08 -22.48
N ALA A 733 -42.28 20.00 -21.76
CA ALA A 733 -41.07 19.72 -21.04
C ALA A 733 -41.32 18.46 -20.18
N PRO A 734 -40.46 17.43 -20.26
CA PRO A 734 -40.59 16.30 -19.36
C PRO A 734 -40.45 16.83 -17.94
N HIS A 735 -41.52 16.69 -17.15
CA HIS A 735 -41.47 16.88 -15.71
C HIS A 735 -40.31 16.03 -15.17
N PRO A 736 -39.39 16.58 -14.35
CA PRO A 736 -38.38 15.77 -13.71
C PRO A 736 -39.09 14.85 -12.71
N GLU A 737 -39.15 13.56 -13.01
CA GLU A 737 -39.48 12.55 -12.01
C GLU A 737 -38.44 12.61 -10.90
N VAL A 738 -38.88 13.09 -9.73
CA VAL A 738 -38.17 12.93 -8.47
C VAL A 738 -38.23 11.45 -8.11
N LYS A 739 -37.07 10.78 -8.10
CA LYS A 739 -36.83 9.55 -7.36
C LYS A 739 -35.65 9.75 -6.42
#